data_AF-A0A9P5QEC9-F1
#
_entry.id   AF-A0A9P5QEC9-F1
#
_cell.length_a   1.000
_cell.length_b   1.000
_cell.length_c   1.000
_cell.angle_alpha   90.00
_cell.angle_beta   90.00
_cell.angle_gamma   90.00
#
_symmetry.space_group_name_H-M   'P 1'
#
loop_
_entity.id
_entity.type
_entity.pdbx_description
1 polymer ?
#
loop_
_entity_poly.entity_id
_entity_poly.type
_entity_poly.pdbx_seq_one_letter_code
_entity_poly.pdbx_strand_id
1 'polypeptide(L)'
;MSVDDFGTSLGLMSQINHSVGASRICEYMQESLQSLVEALDRSSDMRVRDLGILPAEEREMLIQSWNSNIKTYSENLCIHQLFESQVERSPDAIALVFEDLQLSYYELNAQANGLAHHLIDLGVRPESLVAICVDRSPMMIITLLAVMKAGGAYVPLDPSFASERLHDIFEDASPSILIADETGIAALSLTDSESVMIVDPYTLLEKSPVNPDVTDLTSHHLAYVIYTSGSTGKPKGVMIEHRNVVSLAMSLPPVFGNGPSSQVIQFFSFGFDASVQEICTALIVGGSLHVLPNHIRLDQSRLWHYLEQRSITHATITPTVLQHYKNMPPLNTPINLILAGEAVSPALIKTLLPLIPNGWIYNGYGPTETTVAATAWKCPSDFDGEIAPIGRPNPDKKIYILDQYRAPVPLGAIGEMYIAGAGVARGYLNRPDLTDITFVPDPFADDTNSRMYKTGDLVRYLPDGNLVFIGRNDHQVKIRGFRIELGEIEARLSEHPIVREAVVLALGEGIEKRLVAYVIAEPADGLVHTLRSHISSKLPEFMVPAAIVRLDSLPLTSSGKLDRRALPEPDIDSFVSQEYESPQGEIESSLAMIWSELLRINRVGRHDNFFMLGGHSLLAVQMIERLRRIGLEISVRTLFDTPTLSVLAQTLNKSEADTEAPENLITRDTNKITPEMLPLIDINQDDIDSIVDHTEGGISNIQDIYALSPLQDGILFHHVMATRGDPYLIAIRMSFESKDILDRYLEAVQKVVNRHDILRTAVMWENLSTPAQVVLRHATLSVTELSLSLVDGPIEEQLMRLTDPQEHRIDLTQAPLVRFITAQDSDGRWIVVELMHHIIGDNTTAALMMSEIQVLLKDQGQTLPEPKPFRNLISQVKSGPGVEVHEQFFTKMLAEIDTPALPYGFSEKHHDGSDVTESNLTLPQSLNDRLRGHARRMG
;
A
#
# COMPACT_ATOMS: atom_id res chain seq x y z
N MET A 1 -5.43 -14.77 12.69
CA MET A 1 -6.75 -14.72 13.37
C MET A 1 -7.45 -16.05 13.14
N SER A 2 -8.07 -16.60 14.19
CA SER A 2 -8.98 -17.76 14.11
C SER A 2 -10.36 -17.40 14.68
N VAL A 3 -11.33 -18.29 14.47
CA VAL A 3 -12.67 -18.24 15.04
C VAL A 3 -12.92 -19.57 15.73
N ASP A 4 -13.20 -19.53 17.03
CA ASP A 4 -13.26 -20.72 17.87
C ASP A 4 -14.73 -21.06 18.19
N ASP A 5 -15.17 -22.28 17.88
CA ASP A 5 -16.55 -22.74 18.13
C ASP A 5 -16.62 -23.61 19.40
N PHE A 6 -17.11 -23.02 20.49
CA PHE A 6 -17.31 -23.71 21.78
C PHE A 6 -18.69 -24.40 21.88
N GLY A 7 -19.33 -24.68 20.73
CA GLY A 7 -20.67 -25.25 20.58
C GLY A 7 -21.82 -24.31 20.94
N THR A 8 -21.66 -23.53 22.01
CA THR A 8 -22.69 -22.60 22.54
C THR A 8 -22.32 -21.13 22.42
N SER A 9 -21.03 -20.80 22.33
CA SER A 9 -20.48 -19.46 22.08
C SER A 9 -19.51 -19.48 20.90
N LEU A 10 -19.05 -18.31 20.45
CA LEU A 10 -18.01 -18.15 19.42
C LEU A 10 -16.93 -17.21 19.96
N GLY A 11 -15.66 -17.57 19.77
CA GLY A 11 -14.50 -16.74 20.08
C GLY A 11 -13.84 -16.19 18.82
N LEU A 12 -13.12 -15.08 18.96
CA LEU A 12 -12.19 -14.52 17.99
C LEU A 12 -10.80 -14.44 18.65
N MET A 13 -9.80 -15.10 18.08
CA MET A 13 -8.39 -14.94 18.47
C MET A 13 -7.65 -14.18 17.38
N SER A 14 -6.94 -13.11 17.74
CA SER A 14 -6.05 -12.39 16.84
C SER A 14 -4.62 -12.46 17.35
N GLN A 15 -3.69 -12.79 16.45
CA GLN A 15 -2.25 -12.74 16.66
C GLN A 15 -1.68 -11.83 15.57
N ILE A 16 -1.08 -10.70 15.94
CA ILE A 16 -0.56 -9.68 15.01
C ILE A 16 0.50 -8.81 15.67
N ASN A 17 1.37 -8.17 14.87
CA ASN A 17 2.38 -7.22 15.34
C ASN A 17 1.75 -6.13 16.25
N HIS A 18 2.41 -5.85 17.37
CA HIS A 18 1.94 -4.97 18.43
C HIS A 18 1.53 -3.57 17.96
N SER A 19 2.14 -3.06 16.88
CA SER A 19 1.86 -1.71 16.34
C SER A 19 0.46 -1.58 15.69
N VAL A 20 -0.17 -2.69 15.32
CA VAL A 20 -1.56 -2.72 14.84
C VAL A 20 -2.54 -2.85 16.03
N GLY A 21 -2.20 -3.73 16.97
CA GLY A 21 -2.98 -4.07 18.16
C GLY A 21 -3.98 -5.20 17.89
N ALA A 22 -3.77 -6.36 18.52
CA ALA A 22 -4.61 -7.54 18.32
C ALA A 22 -6.09 -7.34 18.68
N SER A 23 -6.38 -6.63 19.79
CA SER A 23 -7.75 -6.37 20.27
C SER A 23 -8.60 -5.63 19.22
N ARG A 24 -8.05 -4.56 18.63
CA ARG A 24 -8.65 -3.78 17.55
C ARG A 24 -9.10 -4.64 16.37
N ILE A 25 -8.32 -5.66 15.98
CA ILE A 25 -8.69 -6.56 14.89
C ILE A 25 -9.87 -7.48 15.29
N CYS A 26 -9.93 -7.93 16.53
CA CYS A 26 -11.10 -8.64 17.07
C CYS A 26 -12.34 -7.73 17.16
N GLU A 27 -12.17 -6.46 17.51
CA GLU A 27 -13.23 -5.45 17.55
C GLU A 27 -13.79 -5.15 16.15
N TYR A 28 -12.93 -4.95 15.14
CA TYR A 28 -13.34 -4.79 13.74
C TYR A 28 -14.12 -6.01 13.22
N MET A 29 -13.68 -7.22 13.56
CA MET A 29 -14.35 -8.45 13.15
C MET A 29 -15.68 -8.65 13.89
N GLN A 30 -15.78 -8.27 15.17
CA GLN A 30 -17.05 -8.23 15.90
C GLN A 30 -18.04 -7.24 15.26
N GLU A 31 -17.59 -6.03 14.92
CA GLU A 31 -18.44 -5.00 14.29
C GLU A 31 -18.90 -5.47 12.90
N SER A 32 -17.98 -6.05 12.11
CA SER A 32 -18.28 -6.65 10.80
C SER A 32 -19.36 -7.74 10.89
N LEU A 33 -19.27 -8.61 11.91
CA LEU A 33 -20.26 -9.66 12.17
C LEU A 33 -21.59 -9.09 12.65
N GLN A 34 -21.59 -8.06 13.51
CA GLN A 34 -22.81 -7.37 13.95
C GLN A 34 -23.52 -6.71 12.76
N SER A 35 -22.79 -5.99 11.92
CA SER A 35 -23.31 -5.36 10.71
C SER A 35 -23.83 -6.39 9.71
N LEU A 36 -23.12 -7.51 9.50
CA LEU A 36 -23.56 -8.61 8.62
C LEU A 36 -24.91 -9.15 9.07
N VAL A 37 -25.09 -9.39 10.37
CA VAL A 37 -26.35 -9.94 10.90
C VAL A 37 -27.48 -8.91 10.87
N GLU A 38 -27.21 -7.62 11.10
CA GLU A 38 -28.21 -6.57 10.90
C GLU A 38 -28.62 -6.39 9.44
N ALA A 39 -27.70 -6.58 8.49
CA ALA A 39 -28.01 -6.66 7.08
C ALA A 39 -28.90 -7.88 6.78
N LEU A 40 -28.53 -9.08 7.23
CA LEU A 40 -29.34 -10.29 7.03
C LEU A 40 -30.72 -10.25 7.71
N ASP A 41 -30.88 -9.49 8.80
CA ASP A 41 -32.17 -9.29 9.49
C ASP A 41 -33.09 -8.23 8.83
N ARG A 42 -32.55 -7.29 8.03
CA ARG A 42 -33.30 -6.10 7.54
C ARG A 42 -33.22 -5.83 6.03
N SER A 43 -32.09 -6.18 5.41
CA SER A 43 -31.69 -5.79 4.05
C SER A 43 -30.75 -6.85 3.46
N SER A 44 -31.25 -8.06 3.18
CA SER A 44 -30.48 -9.21 2.67
C SER A 44 -29.66 -8.92 1.40
N ASP A 45 -30.08 -7.91 0.63
CA ASP A 45 -29.53 -7.55 -0.67
C ASP A 45 -28.41 -6.50 -0.56
N MET A 46 -28.03 -6.11 0.67
CA MET A 46 -26.88 -5.26 0.97
C MET A 46 -25.59 -5.96 0.52
N ARG A 47 -24.67 -5.23 -0.11
CA ARG A 47 -23.37 -5.79 -0.53
C ARG A 47 -22.48 -5.97 0.70
N VAL A 48 -21.67 -7.03 0.72
CA VAL A 48 -20.71 -7.31 1.81
C VAL A 48 -19.74 -6.13 2.07
N ARG A 49 -19.39 -5.36 1.03
CA ARG A 49 -18.54 -4.17 1.15
C ARG A 49 -19.25 -2.91 1.70
N ASP A 50 -20.58 -2.93 1.77
CA ASP A 50 -21.39 -1.82 2.28
C ASP A 50 -21.67 -2.03 3.80
N LEU A 51 -21.07 -3.05 4.44
CA LEU A 51 -21.14 -3.36 5.87
C LEU A 51 -20.22 -2.45 6.72
N GLY A 52 -20.63 -2.16 7.95
CA GLY A 52 -19.81 -1.43 8.93
C GLY A 52 -18.71 -2.31 9.51
N ILE A 53 -17.47 -1.83 9.45
CA ILE A 53 -16.28 -2.48 10.03
C ILE A 53 -15.61 -1.66 11.15
N LEU A 54 -16.02 -0.40 11.31
CA LEU A 54 -15.43 0.54 12.26
C LEU A 54 -16.32 0.70 13.50
N PRO A 55 -15.81 0.43 14.72
CA PRO A 55 -16.47 0.81 15.96
C PRO A 55 -16.84 2.30 15.96
N ALA A 56 -17.98 2.63 16.55
CA ALA A 56 -18.54 3.98 16.52
C ALA A 56 -17.56 5.05 17.02
N GLU A 57 -16.80 4.75 18.09
CA GLU A 57 -15.81 5.65 18.67
C GLU A 57 -14.60 5.91 17.73
N GLU A 58 -14.08 4.89 17.03
CA GLU A 58 -13.00 5.08 16.07
C GLU A 58 -13.50 5.83 14.83
N ARG A 59 -14.74 5.57 14.39
CA ARG A 59 -15.38 6.32 13.29
C ARG A 59 -15.60 7.79 13.65
N GLU A 60 -16.03 8.09 14.88
CA GLU A 60 -16.14 9.46 15.39
C GLU A 60 -14.77 10.13 15.47
N MET A 61 -13.75 9.43 15.96
CA MET A 61 -12.38 9.94 16.04
C MET A 61 -11.84 10.33 14.65
N LEU A 62 -11.94 9.43 13.67
CA LEU A 62 -11.39 9.63 12.32
C LEU A 62 -12.15 10.71 11.52
N ILE A 63 -13.47 10.87 11.73
CA ILE A 63 -14.31 11.78 10.94
C ILE A 63 -14.56 13.13 11.63
N GLN A 64 -14.61 13.16 12.96
CA GLN A 64 -14.93 14.36 13.74
C GLN A 64 -13.78 14.76 14.66
N SER A 65 -13.33 13.92 15.58
CA SER A 65 -12.43 14.37 16.67
C SER A 65 -11.03 14.78 16.20
N TRP A 66 -10.45 14.09 15.20
CA TRP A 66 -9.18 14.49 14.56
C TRP A 66 -9.35 15.56 13.47
N ASN A 67 -10.59 15.95 13.18
CA ASN A 67 -10.97 17.00 12.23
C ASN A 67 -11.69 18.18 12.93
N SER A 68 -11.63 18.24 14.27
CA SER A 68 -12.35 19.20 15.13
C SER A 68 -11.67 20.57 15.18
N ASN A 69 -11.58 21.23 14.02
CA ASN A 69 -10.83 22.47 13.87
C ASN A 69 -11.61 23.72 14.31
N ILE A 70 -10.91 24.60 15.03
CA ILE A 70 -11.40 25.94 15.40
C ILE A 70 -11.33 26.83 14.16
N LYS A 71 -12.47 27.43 13.77
CA LYS A 71 -12.53 28.43 12.70
C LYS A 71 -11.88 29.74 13.15
N THR A 72 -10.74 30.11 12.55
CA THR A 72 -9.93 31.26 13.00
C THR A 72 -10.11 32.53 12.15
N TYR A 73 -10.85 32.46 11.04
CA TYR A 73 -10.93 33.50 10.02
C TYR A 73 -12.35 34.05 9.80
N SER A 74 -12.42 35.25 9.21
CA SER A 74 -13.67 35.85 8.74
C SER A 74 -13.92 35.46 7.29
N GLU A 75 -15.07 34.84 7.01
CA GLU A 75 -15.50 34.52 5.64
C GLU A 75 -15.91 35.75 4.81
N ASN A 76 -16.05 36.93 5.42
CA ASN A 76 -16.57 38.12 4.73
C ASN A 76 -15.48 39.06 4.17
N LEU A 77 -14.20 38.80 4.46
CA LEU A 77 -13.09 39.68 4.07
C LEU A 77 -12.37 39.19 2.82
N CYS A 78 -11.80 40.13 2.08
CA CYS A 78 -10.86 39.85 0.99
C CYS A 78 -9.40 39.97 1.48
N ILE A 79 -8.47 39.24 0.85
CA ILE A 79 -7.08 39.16 1.35
C ILE A 79 -6.35 40.52 1.34
N HIS A 80 -6.65 41.40 0.37
CA HIS A 80 -6.08 42.76 0.34
C HIS A 80 -6.55 43.61 1.53
N GLN A 81 -7.76 43.39 2.06
CA GLN A 81 -8.29 44.12 3.23
C GLN A 81 -7.55 43.74 4.52
N LEU A 82 -7.04 42.50 4.61
CA LEU A 82 -6.16 42.08 5.71
C LEU A 82 -4.78 42.75 5.62
N PHE A 83 -4.23 42.88 4.41
CA PHE A 83 -3.00 43.63 4.18
C PHE A 83 -3.17 45.12 4.52
N GLU A 84 -4.26 45.74 4.06
CA GLU A 84 -4.61 47.14 4.38
C GLU A 84 -4.78 47.36 5.88
N SER A 85 -5.49 46.46 6.57
CA SER A 85 -5.60 46.44 8.03
C SER A 85 -4.25 46.35 8.73
N GLN A 86 -3.23 45.74 8.10
CA GLN A 86 -1.86 45.67 8.63
C GLN A 86 -1.03 46.92 8.30
N VAL A 87 -1.27 47.54 7.14
CA VAL A 87 -0.71 48.85 6.77
C VAL A 87 -1.15 49.93 7.75
N GLU A 88 -2.42 49.95 8.15
CA GLU A 88 -2.93 50.90 9.16
C GLU A 88 -2.30 50.70 10.56
N ARG A 89 -1.96 49.46 10.93
CA ARG A 89 -1.34 49.13 12.22
C ARG A 89 0.16 49.45 12.28
N SER A 90 0.86 49.41 11.15
CA SER A 90 2.33 49.48 11.11
C SER A 90 2.86 50.08 9.80
N PRO A 91 2.46 51.32 9.44
CA PRO A 91 2.74 51.91 8.12
C PRO A 91 4.23 52.09 7.82
N ASP A 92 5.03 52.37 8.86
CA ASP A 92 6.47 52.62 8.78
C ASP A 92 7.33 51.34 8.90
N ALA A 93 6.72 50.18 9.19
CA ALA A 93 7.44 48.90 9.21
C ALA A 93 7.84 48.49 7.78
N ILE A 94 8.95 47.77 7.64
CA ILE A 94 9.39 47.26 6.34
C ILE A 94 8.51 46.08 5.93
N ALA A 95 7.89 46.17 4.75
CA ALA A 95 7.04 45.13 4.17
C ALA A 95 7.79 44.27 3.16
N LEU A 96 8.65 44.90 2.35
CA LEU A 96 9.34 44.22 1.24
C LEU A 96 10.81 44.63 1.19
N VAL A 97 11.68 43.65 0.98
CA VAL A 97 13.12 43.81 0.74
C VAL A 97 13.50 43.16 -0.58
N PHE A 98 14.24 43.87 -1.43
CA PHE A 98 14.82 43.35 -2.67
C PHE A 98 16.22 43.94 -2.84
N GLU A 99 17.25 43.09 -2.82
CA GLU A 99 18.66 43.50 -2.76
C GLU A 99 18.92 44.50 -1.62
N ASP A 100 19.15 45.77 -1.93
CA ASP A 100 19.30 46.87 -0.94
C ASP A 100 18.11 47.86 -0.93
N LEU A 101 17.10 47.65 -1.78
CA LEU A 101 15.82 48.36 -1.69
C LEU A 101 15.00 47.80 -0.53
N GLN A 102 14.37 48.70 0.23
CA GLN A 102 13.34 48.38 1.21
C GLN A 102 12.13 49.27 0.93
N LEU A 103 10.92 48.71 1.08
CA LEU A 103 9.66 49.45 1.01
C LEU A 103 8.90 49.26 2.33
N SER A 104 8.37 50.35 2.89
CA SER A 104 7.47 50.24 4.05
C SER A 104 6.10 49.68 3.65
N TYR A 105 5.29 49.25 4.63
CA TYR A 105 3.89 48.88 4.42
C TYR A 105 3.11 50.00 3.72
N TYR A 106 3.27 51.26 4.16
CA TYR A 106 2.65 52.41 3.51
C TYR A 106 3.12 52.58 2.06
N GLU A 107 4.42 52.47 1.79
CA GLU A 107 4.95 52.66 0.44
C GLU A 107 4.54 51.55 -0.53
N LEU A 108 4.53 50.29 -0.08
CA LEU A 108 4.06 49.15 -0.85
C LEU A 108 2.57 49.29 -1.17
N ASN A 109 1.76 49.64 -0.16
CA ASN A 109 0.33 49.85 -0.31
C ASN A 109 0.01 51.02 -1.25
N ALA A 110 0.72 52.15 -1.13
CA ALA A 110 0.46 53.33 -1.95
C ALA A 110 0.83 53.12 -3.43
N GLN A 111 1.84 52.29 -3.73
CA GLN A 111 2.15 51.88 -5.11
C GLN A 111 1.10 50.91 -5.65
N ALA A 112 0.70 49.90 -4.87
CA ALA A 112 -0.33 48.95 -5.27
C ALA A 112 -1.71 49.63 -5.48
N ASN A 113 -2.06 50.62 -4.65
CA ASN A 113 -3.25 51.44 -4.81
C ASN A 113 -3.25 52.24 -6.12
N GLY A 114 -2.12 52.87 -6.47
CA GLY A 114 -2.00 53.66 -7.70
C GLY A 114 -2.30 52.84 -8.94
N LEU A 115 -1.62 51.69 -9.06
CA LEU A 115 -1.87 50.74 -10.14
C LEU A 115 -3.29 50.14 -10.08
N ALA A 116 -3.85 49.90 -8.90
CA ALA A 116 -5.22 49.39 -8.76
C ALA A 116 -6.30 50.37 -9.25
N HIS A 117 -6.18 51.67 -8.93
CA HIS A 117 -7.08 52.70 -9.48
C HIS A 117 -7.00 52.75 -11.01
N HIS A 118 -5.78 52.68 -11.57
CA HIS A 118 -5.61 52.62 -13.02
C HIS A 118 -6.26 51.37 -13.64
N LEU A 119 -6.09 50.19 -13.02
CA LEU A 119 -6.76 48.96 -13.47
C LEU A 119 -8.29 49.06 -13.41
N ILE A 120 -8.86 49.76 -12.41
CA ILE A 120 -10.29 50.04 -12.34
C ILE A 120 -10.74 50.97 -13.50
N ASP A 121 -9.95 51.99 -13.84
CA ASP A 121 -10.22 52.86 -14.99
C ASP A 121 -10.12 52.12 -16.34
N LEU A 122 -9.18 51.17 -16.46
CA LEU A 122 -9.06 50.27 -17.63
C LEU A 122 -10.17 49.20 -17.69
N GLY A 123 -10.98 49.07 -16.63
CA GLY A 123 -12.19 48.23 -16.64
C GLY A 123 -12.11 46.93 -15.83
N VAL A 124 -11.08 46.72 -14.99
CA VAL A 124 -11.02 45.56 -14.07
C VAL A 124 -12.15 45.62 -13.04
N ARG A 125 -12.87 44.51 -12.90
CA ARG A 125 -14.03 44.32 -12.00
C ARG A 125 -13.91 42.96 -11.30
N PRO A 126 -14.74 42.63 -10.29
CA PRO A 126 -14.91 41.26 -9.81
C PRO A 126 -14.95 40.23 -10.94
N GLU A 127 -14.27 39.09 -10.74
CA GLU A 127 -14.11 38.00 -11.72
C GLU A 127 -13.29 38.34 -13.00
N SER A 128 -12.74 39.55 -13.13
CA SER A 128 -11.83 39.86 -14.25
C SER A 128 -10.48 39.18 -14.09
N LEU A 129 -10.07 38.40 -15.08
CA LEU A 129 -8.72 37.81 -15.14
C LEU A 129 -7.72 38.80 -15.73
N VAL A 130 -6.62 39.04 -14.99
CA VAL A 130 -5.49 39.88 -15.39
C VAL A 130 -4.21 39.04 -15.37
N ALA A 131 -3.57 38.89 -16.53
CA ALA A 131 -2.29 38.19 -16.61
C ALA A 131 -1.13 39.06 -16.11
N ILE A 132 -0.15 38.45 -15.45
CA ILE A 132 1.07 39.12 -14.96
C ILE A 132 2.29 38.33 -15.44
N CYS A 133 3.10 38.92 -16.32
CA CYS A 133 4.36 38.34 -16.80
C CYS A 133 5.51 39.33 -16.58
N VAL A 134 6.20 39.23 -15.43
CA VAL A 134 7.27 40.14 -15.02
C VAL A 134 8.42 39.35 -14.38
N ASP A 135 9.65 39.88 -14.41
CA ASP A 135 10.76 39.29 -13.65
C ASP A 135 10.67 39.61 -12.15
N ARG A 136 11.38 38.80 -11.36
CA ARG A 136 11.38 38.77 -9.90
C ARG A 136 11.89 40.09 -9.32
N SER A 137 10.94 40.94 -8.95
CA SER A 137 11.17 42.34 -8.58
C SER A 137 10.20 42.77 -7.48
N PRO A 138 10.36 43.97 -6.88
CA PRO A 138 9.32 44.60 -6.06
C PRO A 138 8.00 44.78 -6.82
N MET A 139 8.08 45.00 -8.14
CA MET A 139 6.92 45.27 -8.99
C MET A 139 6.01 44.05 -9.14
N MET A 140 6.57 42.84 -9.09
CA MET A 140 5.81 41.58 -8.99
C MET A 140 4.80 41.63 -7.82
N ILE A 141 5.25 41.99 -6.62
CA ILE A 141 4.39 42.05 -5.41
C ILE A 141 3.41 43.23 -5.47
N ILE A 142 3.86 44.39 -5.96
CA ILE A 142 2.99 45.56 -6.18
C ILE A 142 1.84 45.20 -7.13
N THR A 143 2.13 44.49 -8.23
CA THR A 143 1.14 44.12 -9.25
C THR A 143 0.14 43.09 -8.73
N LEU A 144 0.61 42.06 -8.02
CA LEU A 144 -0.26 41.05 -7.38
C LEU A 144 -1.26 41.71 -6.40
N LEU A 145 -0.78 42.64 -5.57
CA LEU A 145 -1.63 43.42 -4.67
C LEU A 145 -2.58 44.35 -5.44
N ALA A 146 -2.11 45.00 -6.50
CA ALA A 146 -2.90 45.95 -7.29
C ALA A 146 -4.10 45.28 -8.00
N VAL A 147 -3.88 44.11 -8.62
CA VAL A 147 -4.96 43.35 -9.27
C VAL A 147 -6.04 42.95 -8.25
N MET A 148 -5.64 42.42 -7.09
CA MET A 148 -6.58 42.05 -6.02
C MET A 148 -7.32 43.25 -5.43
N LYS A 149 -6.68 44.43 -5.35
CA LYS A 149 -7.31 45.70 -4.92
C LYS A 149 -8.26 46.29 -5.95
N ALA A 150 -8.02 46.05 -7.24
CA ALA A 150 -8.95 46.37 -8.32
C ALA A 150 -10.15 45.41 -8.38
N GLY A 151 -10.16 44.36 -7.54
CA GLY A 151 -11.16 43.30 -7.53
C GLY A 151 -10.99 42.25 -8.62
N GLY A 152 -9.93 42.32 -9.41
CA GLY A 152 -9.57 41.27 -10.37
C GLY A 152 -8.82 40.11 -9.72
N ALA A 153 -8.73 39.00 -10.44
CA ALA A 153 -7.91 37.86 -10.08
C ALA A 153 -6.68 37.79 -10.98
N TYR A 154 -5.51 37.55 -10.39
CA TYR A 154 -4.27 37.47 -11.18
C TYR A 154 -4.05 36.07 -11.77
N VAL A 155 -3.46 36.05 -12.97
CA VAL A 155 -2.96 34.84 -13.63
C VAL A 155 -1.43 34.98 -13.78
N PRO A 156 -0.63 34.27 -12.98
CA PRO A 156 0.81 34.46 -12.95
C PRO A 156 1.52 33.67 -14.06
N LEU A 157 2.31 34.36 -14.86
CA LEU A 157 3.06 33.86 -16.00
C LEU A 157 4.57 34.05 -15.73
N ASP A 158 5.24 33.02 -15.22
CA ASP A 158 6.68 33.13 -14.93
C ASP A 158 7.48 33.13 -16.25
N PRO A 159 8.25 34.20 -16.56
CA PRO A 159 8.96 34.31 -17.84
C PRO A 159 10.11 33.30 -18.01
N SER A 160 10.41 32.47 -17.00
CA SER A 160 11.34 31.34 -17.13
C SER A 160 10.69 30.02 -17.63
N PHE A 161 9.36 30.00 -17.84
CA PHE A 161 8.68 28.87 -18.48
C PHE A 161 8.84 28.90 -20.01
N ALA A 162 8.66 27.74 -20.66
CA ALA A 162 8.66 27.65 -22.12
C ALA A 162 7.49 28.46 -22.73
N SER A 163 7.74 29.15 -23.85
CA SER A 163 6.77 30.05 -24.47
C SER A 163 5.48 29.35 -24.91
N GLU A 164 5.55 28.10 -25.41
CA GLU A 164 4.35 27.30 -25.73
C GLU A 164 3.48 27.08 -24.48
N ARG A 165 4.08 26.80 -23.32
CA ARG A 165 3.35 26.67 -22.05
C ARG A 165 2.75 28.00 -21.59
N LEU A 166 3.46 29.11 -21.77
CA LEU A 166 2.94 30.44 -21.44
C LEU A 166 1.74 30.80 -22.34
N HIS A 167 1.81 30.47 -23.62
CA HIS A 167 0.72 30.67 -24.58
C HIS A 167 -0.49 29.77 -24.29
N ASP A 168 -0.29 28.48 -23.95
CA ASP A 168 -1.36 27.57 -23.51
C ASP A 168 -2.12 28.12 -22.28
N ILE A 169 -1.40 28.68 -21.30
CA ILE A 169 -1.99 29.29 -20.10
C ILE A 169 -2.73 30.59 -20.46
N PHE A 170 -2.17 31.38 -21.37
CA PHE A 170 -2.75 32.64 -21.83
C PHE A 170 -4.03 32.43 -22.66
N GLU A 171 -4.08 31.39 -23.50
CA GLU A 171 -5.26 30.98 -24.26
C GLU A 171 -6.41 30.57 -23.32
N ASP A 172 -6.18 29.64 -22.39
CA ASP A 172 -7.22 29.16 -21.45
C ASP A 172 -7.67 30.28 -20.49
N ALA A 173 -6.76 31.15 -20.05
CA ALA A 173 -7.11 32.30 -19.22
C ALA A 173 -7.88 33.39 -19.99
N SER A 174 -7.64 33.53 -21.30
CA SER A 174 -8.19 34.60 -22.15
C SER A 174 -8.26 35.98 -21.45
N PRO A 175 -7.13 36.48 -20.90
CA PRO A 175 -7.13 37.63 -20.01
C PRO A 175 -7.45 38.94 -20.74
N SER A 176 -8.19 39.82 -20.08
CA SER A 176 -8.56 41.14 -20.63
C SER A 176 -7.40 42.13 -20.67
N ILE A 177 -6.47 42.00 -19.71
CA ILE A 177 -5.27 42.83 -19.53
C ILE A 177 -4.09 41.91 -19.26
N LEU A 178 -2.94 42.23 -19.86
CA LEU A 178 -1.64 41.66 -19.54
C LEU A 178 -0.76 42.77 -18.95
N ILE A 179 -0.30 42.58 -17.72
CA ILE A 179 0.72 43.43 -17.10
C ILE A 179 2.08 42.76 -17.32
N ALA A 180 2.97 43.41 -18.08
CA ALA A 180 4.25 42.83 -18.45
C ALA A 180 5.38 43.85 -18.57
N ASP A 181 6.59 43.40 -18.25
CA ASP A 181 7.84 44.15 -18.48
C ASP A 181 8.54 43.67 -19.77
N GLU A 182 9.70 44.25 -20.10
CA GLU A 182 10.50 43.87 -21.28
C GLU A 182 10.83 42.36 -21.32
N THR A 183 10.97 41.71 -20.16
CA THR A 183 11.30 40.28 -20.04
C THR A 183 10.05 39.42 -20.31
N GLY A 184 8.90 39.81 -19.75
CA GLY A 184 7.63 39.12 -19.99
C GLY A 184 7.13 39.23 -21.42
N ILE A 185 7.27 40.42 -22.04
CA ILE A 185 6.95 40.65 -23.45
C ILE A 185 7.80 39.75 -24.35
N ALA A 186 9.11 39.64 -24.06
CA ALA A 186 10.01 38.75 -24.79
C ALA A 186 9.67 37.26 -24.59
N ALA A 187 9.38 36.84 -23.37
CA ALA A 187 9.07 35.44 -23.03
C ALA A 187 7.76 34.95 -23.69
N LEU A 188 6.74 35.81 -23.76
CA LEU A 188 5.48 35.49 -24.43
C LEU A 188 5.57 35.54 -25.96
N SER A 189 6.52 36.30 -26.52
CA SER A 189 6.73 36.43 -27.99
C SER A 189 5.46 36.86 -28.76
N LEU A 190 4.63 37.70 -28.13
CA LEU A 190 3.35 38.18 -28.66
C LEU A 190 3.50 38.84 -30.02
N THR A 191 2.50 38.65 -30.89
CA THR A 191 2.41 39.34 -32.18
C THR A 191 1.36 40.45 -32.14
N ASP A 192 1.48 41.45 -33.02
CA ASP A 192 0.54 42.59 -33.17
C ASP A 192 -0.93 42.20 -33.47
N SER A 193 -1.25 40.90 -33.53
CA SER A 193 -2.58 40.36 -33.83
C SER A 193 -3.39 39.97 -32.60
N GLU A 194 -2.82 40.00 -31.38
CA GLU A 194 -3.53 39.62 -30.15
C GLU A 194 -4.25 40.83 -29.53
N SER A 195 -5.55 40.69 -29.25
CA SER A 195 -6.40 41.80 -28.81
C SER A 195 -6.36 42.10 -27.30
N VAL A 196 -5.22 41.83 -26.65
CA VAL A 196 -5.01 42.08 -25.22
C VAL A 196 -4.50 43.50 -24.97
N MET A 197 -4.93 44.12 -23.87
CA MET A 197 -4.32 45.38 -23.43
C MET A 197 -3.03 45.09 -22.65
N ILE A 198 -1.87 45.41 -23.23
CA ILE A 198 -0.57 45.31 -22.56
C ILE A 198 -0.32 46.58 -21.74
N VAL A 199 0.08 46.39 -20.48
CA VAL A 199 0.37 47.46 -19.51
C VAL A 199 1.77 47.26 -18.94
N ASP A 200 2.68 48.22 -19.16
CA ASP A 200 3.98 48.26 -18.49
C ASP A 200 3.80 48.83 -17.07
N PRO A 201 4.03 48.03 -16.00
CA PRO A 201 3.80 48.47 -14.63
C PRO A 201 4.79 49.57 -14.17
N TYR A 202 5.91 49.77 -14.86
CA TYR A 202 6.86 50.85 -14.58
C TYR A 202 6.46 52.20 -15.18
N THR A 203 5.49 52.24 -16.10
CA THR A 203 4.93 53.51 -16.63
C THR A 203 3.93 54.18 -15.68
N LEU A 204 3.43 53.45 -14.67
CA LEU A 204 2.28 53.82 -13.84
C LEU A 204 2.64 54.04 -12.35
N LEU A 205 3.73 54.75 -12.09
CA LEU A 205 4.31 54.92 -10.74
C LEU A 205 3.63 55.99 -9.85
N GLU A 206 2.42 56.44 -10.16
CA GLU A 206 1.69 57.41 -9.34
C GLU A 206 1.20 56.78 -8.02
N LYS A 207 1.90 57.04 -6.91
CA LYS A 207 1.52 56.53 -5.57
C LYS A 207 0.21 57.16 -5.08
N SER A 208 -0.80 56.34 -4.75
CA SER A 208 -2.08 56.79 -4.16
C SER A 208 -2.23 56.36 -2.70
N PRO A 209 -2.41 57.29 -1.74
CA PRO A 209 -2.60 56.94 -0.33
C PRO A 209 -4.01 56.37 -0.03
N VAL A 210 -4.92 56.35 -1.02
CA VAL A 210 -6.32 55.92 -0.87
C VAL A 210 -6.48 54.51 -1.42
N ASN A 211 -6.91 53.56 -0.59
CA ASN A 211 -7.28 52.22 -1.05
C ASN A 211 -8.51 52.32 -1.97
N PRO A 212 -8.61 51.53 -3.06
CA PRO A 212 -9.84 51.41 -3.82
C PRO A 212 -10.99 50.83 -2.98
N ASP A 213 -12.22 51.25 -3.29
CA ASP A 213 -13.45 50.68 -2.73
C ASP A 213 -14.29 50.14 -3.89
N VAL A 214 -14.35 48.81 -4.02
CA VAL A 214 -15.00 48.10 -5.13
C VAL A 214 -16.30 47.51 -4.63
N THR A 215 -17.41 48.23 -4.85
CA THR A 215 -18.70 48.00 -4.16
C THR A 215 -19.28 46.58 -4.30
N ASP A 216 -19.02 45.90 -5.41
CA ASP A 216 -19.51 44.54 -5.68
C ASP A 216 -18.50 43.43 -5.32
N LEU A 217 -17.34 43.77 -4.75
CA LEU A 217 -16.29 42.79 -4.43
C LEU A 217 -16.64 42.00 -3.16
N THR A 218 -16.40 40.68 -3.19
CA THR A 218 -16.73 39.77 -2.09
C THR A 218 -15.64 38.73 -1.92
N SER A 219 -15.59 38.13 -0.75
CA SER A 219 -14.68 37.03 -0.41
C SER A 219 -14.85 35.76 -1.25
N HIS A 220 -16.00 35.60 -1.93
CA HIS A 220 -16.29 34.51 -2.86
C HIS A 220 -15.74 34.76 -4.27
N HIS A 221 -15.37 36.00 -4.60
CA HIS A 221 -14.73 36.30 -5.88
C HIS A 221 -13.28 35.80 -5.93
N LEU A 222 -12.80 35.53 -7.14
CA LEU A 222 -11.46 34.99 -7.36
C LEU A 222 -10.36 35.96 -6.87
N ALA A 223 -9.35 35.39 -6.22
CA ALA A 223 -8.10 36.08 -5.88
C ALA A 223 -7.03 35.84 -6.95
N TYR A 224 -6.97 34.60 -7.47
CA TYR A 224 -6.05 34.19 -8.52
C TYR A 224 -6.49 32.92 -9.24
N VAL A 225 -5.88 32.65 -10.40
CA VAL A 225 -5.91 31.35 -11.07
C VAL A 225 -4.47 30.89 -11.30
N ILE A 226 -4.06 29.80 -10.64
CA ILE A 226 -2.71 29.22 -10.76
C ILE A 226 -2.78 27.90 -11.54
N TYR A 227 -1.90 27.75 -12.53
CA TYR A 227 -1.98 26.65 -13.49
C TYR A 227 -1.10 25.46 -13.10
N THR A 228 -1.75 24.30 -12.97
CA THR A 228 -1.10 23.01 -12.68
C THR A 228 -0.97 22.17 -13.95
N SER A 229 -0.25 21.06 -13.87
CA SER A 229 -0.19 20.06 -14.95
C SER A 229 -1.56 19.43 -15.21
N GLY A 230 -1.81 18.96 -16.43
CA GLY A 230 -3.11 18.40 -16.83
C GLY A 230 -3.01 17.12 -17.64
N SER A 231 -3.76 16.09 -17.21
CA SER A 231 -3.81 14.75 -17.81
C SER A 231 -4.21 14.69 -19.28
N THR A 232 -4.73 15.79 -19.86
CA THR A 232 -5.16 15.89 -21.27
C THR A 232 -4.19 16.67 -22.16
N GLY A 233 -2.92 16.84 -21.77
CA GLY A 233 -1.92 17.54 -22.59
C GLY A 233 -1.92 19.07 -22.46
N LYS A 234 -2.93 19.68 -21.84
CA LYS A 234 -2.98 21.12 -21.56
C LYS A 234 -2.95 21.40 -20.05
N PRO A 235 -2.29 22.49 -19.59
CA PRO A 235 -2.37 22.96 -18.21
C PRO A 235 -3.82 23.17 -17.73
N LYS A 236 -4.05 23.09 -16.40
CA LYS A 236 -5.37 23.34 -15.79
C LYS A 236 -5.30 24.45 -14.75
N GLY A 237 -6.07 25.52 -14.96
CA GLY A 237 -6.12 26.68 -14.06
C GLY A 237 -6.95 26.39 -12.81
N VAL A 238 -6.34 26.42 -11.62
CA VAL A 238 -7.03 26.23 -10.33
C VAL A 238 -7.60 27.57 -9.86
N MET A 239 -8.93 27.65 -9.76
CA MET A 239 -9.65 28.86 -9.37
C MET A 239 -9.72 29.01 -7.84
N ILE A 240 -8.98 29.98 -7.28
CA ILE A 240 -8.91 30.22 -5.82
C ILE A 240 -9.63 31.52 -5.46
N GLU A 241 -10.54 31.45 -4.49
CA GLU A 241 -11.35 32.58 -4.00
C GLU A 241 -10.65 33.31 -2.85
N HIS A 242 -10.97 34.60 -2.66
CA HIS A 242 -10.41 35.40 -1.59
C HIS A 242 -10.53 34.76 -0.19
N ARG A 243 -11.67 34.13 0.13
CA ARG A 243 -11.89 33.42 1.41
C ARG A 243 -10.92 32.25 1.62
N ASN A 244 -10.52 31.54 0.56
CA ASN A 244 -9.56 30.45 0.67
C ASN A 244 -8.18 30.99 1.11
N VAL A 245 -7.75 32.10 0.52
CA VAL A 245 -6.48 32.77 0.85
C VAL A 245 -6.53 33.43 2.22
N VAL A 246 -7.69 33.95 2.64
CA VAL A 246 -7.90 34.49 4.00
C VAL A 246 -7.78 33.39 5.06
N SER A 247 -8.36 32.20 4.85
CA SER A 247 -8.13 31.06 5.74
C SER A 247 -6.64 30.67 5.77
N LEU A 248 -5.95 30.56 4.62
CA LEU A 248 -4.51 30.30 4.56
C LEU A 248 -3.70 31.31 5.42
N ALA A 249 -3.98 32.60 5.24
CA ALA A 249 -3.27 33.69 5.90
C ALA A 249 -3.51 33.78 7.41
N MET A 250 -4.64 33.26 7.91
CA MET A 250 -4.98 33.24 9.34
C MET A 250 -4.59 31.91 10.03
N SER A 251 -4.63 30.79 9.30
CA SER A 251 -4.38 29.44 9.83
C SER A 251 -2.90 29.06 9.91
N LEU A 252 -2.06 29.48 8.96
CA LEU A 252 -0.65 29.05 8.90
C LEU A 252 0.31 29.80 9.85
N PRO A 253 0.20 31.12 10.10
CA PRO A 253 1.16 31.81 10.97
C PRO A 253 1.30 31.20 12.37
N PRO A 254 0.23 30.76 13.06
CA PRO A 254 0.36 30.06 14.35
C PRO A 254 1.02 28.68 14.25
N VAL A 255 0.94 28.00 13.10
CA VAL A 255 1.51 26.65 12.88
C VAL A 255 3.03 26.71 12.71
N PHE A 256 3.52 27.67 11.92
CA PHE A 256 4.96 27.81 11.64
C PHE A 256 5.69 28.77 12.60
N GLY A 257 4.98 29.67 13.28
CA GLY A 257 5.53 30.63 14.24
C GLY A 257 5.78 32.04 13.68
N ASN A 258 5.10 32.42 12.60
CA ASN A 258 5.21 33.75 11.99
C ASN A 258 4.55 34.84 12.86
N GLY A 259 5.06 36.07 12.72
CA GLY A 259 4.61 37.25 13.46
C GLY A 259 5.35 38.53 13.00
N PRO A 260 5.14 39.69 13.65
CA PRO A 260 5.66 40.99 13.19
C PRO A 260 7.18 41.12 13.06
N SER A 261 7.96 40.23 13.69
CA SER A 261 9.42 40.17 13.54
C SER A 261 9.89 39.28 12.39
N SER A 262 8.99 38.59 11.69
CA SER A 262 9.37 37.52 10.75
C SER A 262 9.97 38.08 9.48
N GLN A 263 11.23 37.72 9.21
CA GLN A 263 11.87 37.91 7.92
C GLN A 263 11.66 36.62 7.12
N VAL A 264 10.85 36.68 6.06
CA VAL A 264 10.42 35.52 5.26
C VAL A 264 11.00 35.65 3.86
N ILE A 265 11.62 34.62 3.30
CA ILE A 265 12.02 34.63 1.88
C ILE A 265 10.84 34.30 0.95
N GLN A 266 10.79 34.99 -0.18
CA GLN A 266 10.01 34.60 -1.35
C GLN A 266 10.93 33.77 -2.26
N PHE A 267 10.89 32.44 -2.12
CA PHE A 267 11.76 31.51 -2.83
C PHE A 267 11.08 30.87 -4.04
N PHE A 268 9.79 30.55 -3.96
CA PHE A 268 9.10 29.88 -5.07
C PHE A 268 8.90 30.81 -6.28
N SER A 269 8.66 30.23 -7.46
CA SER A 269 8.13 30.99 -8.58
C SER A 269 6.69 31.44 -8.27
N PHE A 270 6.33 32.66 -8.68
CA PHE A 270 4.98 33.20 -8.47
C PHE A 270 3.91 32.49 -9.33
N GLY A 271 4.35 31.68 -10.31
CA GLY A 271 3.52 30.71 -11.03
C GLY A 271 3.08 29.48 -10.19
N PHE A 272 3.53 29.34 -8.94
CA PHE A 272 3.11 28.28 -8.02
C PHE A 272 2.56 28.86 -6.71
N ASP A 273 1.56 28.19 -6.14
CA ASP A 273 0.81 28.68 -4.99
C ASP A 273 1.59 28.66 -3.67
N ALA A 274 2.71 27.93 -3.60
CA ALA A 274 3.69 28.06 -2.53
C ALA A 274 4.18 29.51 -2.31
N SER A 275 4.25 30.33 -3.37
CA SER A 275 4.56 31.76 -3.25
C SER A 275 3.50 32.54 -2.47
N VAL A 276 2.23 32.11 -2.51
CA VAL A 276 1.11 32.75 -1.81
C VAL A 276 1.24 32.51 -0.30
N GLN A 277 1.72 31.34 0.13
CA GLN A 277 2.09 31.12 1.54
C GLN A 277 3.20 32.06 1.99
N GLU A 278 4.28 32.21 1.21
CA GLU A 278 5.40 33.11 1.55
C GLU A 278 4.93 34.56 1.69
N ILE A 279 4.14 35.05 0.73
CA ILE A 279 3.58 36.41 0.75
C ILE A 279 2.63 36.60 1.94
N CYS A 280 1.69 35.68 2.17
CA CYS A 280 0.69 35.83 3.24
C CYS A 280 1.31 35.73 4.64
N THR A 281 2.20 34.75 4.86
CA THR A 281 2.85 34.52 6.17
C THR A 281 3.93 35.56 6.50
N ALA A 282 4.29 36.43 5.56
CA ALA A 282 5.02 37.67 5.80
C ALA A 282 4.05 38.86 6.03
N LEU A 283 3.26 39.21 5.02
CA LEU A 283 2.61 40.52 4.92
C LEU A 283 1.37 40.69 5.82
N ILE A 284 0.65 39.60 6.12
CA ILE A 284 -0.60 39.69 6.90
C ILE A 284 -0.32 39.77 8.42
N VAL A 285 0.88 39.37 8.85
CA VAL A 285 1.32 39.42 10.25
C VAL A 285 2.27 40.58 10.57
N GLY A 286 2.56 41.45 9.61
CA GLY A 286 3.43 42.61 9.81
C GLY A 286 4.94 42.35 9.69
N GLY A 287 5.35 41.21 9.14
CA GLY A 287 6.76 40.88 8.89
C GLY A 287 7.30 41.43 7.56
N SER A 288 8.55 41.09 7.23
CA SER A 288 9.23 41.48 5.98
C SER A 288 9.24 40.33 4.97
N LEU A 289 8.89 40.59 3.72
CA LEU A 289 9.05 39.67 2.59
C LEU A 289 10.34 39.97 1.81
N HIS A 290 11.27 39.03 1.76
CA HIS A 290 12.53 39.13 1.03
C HIS A 290 12.40 38.48 -0.35
N VAL A 291 12.23 39.29 -1.39
CA VAL A 291 12.16 38.80 -2.78
C VAL A 291 13.57 38.44 -3.26
N LEU A 292 13.81 37.15 -3.51
CA LEU A 292 15.14 36.67 -3.89
C LEU A 292 15.43 36.81 -5.39
N PRO A 293 16.52 37.51 -5.79
CA PRO A 293 17.03 37.49 -7.16
C PRO A 293 17.42 36.07 -7.61
N ASN A 294 17.24 35.77 -8.89
CA ASN A 294 17.56 34.45 -9.47
C ASN A 294 19.01 34.02 -9.22
N HIS A 295 19.97 34.95 -9.22
CA HIS A 295 21.39 34.68 -9.00
C HIS A 295 21.77 34.34 -7.53
N ILE A 296 20.83 34.46 -6.59
CA ILE A 296 20.94 33.98 -5.19
C ILE A 296 20.08 32.72 -5.04
N ARG A 297 18.82 32.78 -5.51
CA ARG A 297 17.82 31.71 -5.43
C ARG A 297 18.28 30.37 -6.01
N LEU A 298 19.09 30.39 -7.07
CA LEU A 298 19.57 29.21 -7.78
C LEU A 298 20.98 28.75 -7.38
N ASP A 299 21.67 29.46 -6.49
CA ASP A 299 23.03 29.14 -6.02
C ASP A 299 22.97 28.74 -4.54
N GLN A 300 23.35 27.49 -4.25
CA GLN A 300 23.18 26.90 -2.92
C GLN A 300 23.97 27.65 -1.82
N SER A 301 25.20 28.09 -2.14
CA SER A 301 26.08 28.78 -1.21
C SER A 301 25.63 30.22 -0.98
N ARG A 302 25.18 30.92 -2.04
CA ARG A 302 24.64 32.28 -1.91
C ARG A 302 23.33 32.31 -1.15
N LEU A 303 22.43 31.35 -1.41
CA LEU A 303 21.18 31.23 -0.65
C LEU A 303 21.45 31.03 0.84
N TRP A 304 22.34 30.09 1.21
CA TRP A 304 22.67 29.85 2.62
C TRP A 304 23.34 31.05 3.28
N HIS A 305 24.25 31.74 2.57
CA HIS A 305 24.86 32.96 3.09
C HIS A 305 23.83 34.08 3.29
N TYR A 306 22.87 34.23 2.37
CA TYR A 306 21.79 35.23 2.47
C TYR A 306 20.89 34.97 3.69
N LEU A 307 20.57 33.71 4.00
CA LEU A 307 19.76 33.34 5.18
C LEU A 307 20.38 33.91 6.47
N GLU A 308 21.68 33.71 6.68
CA GLU A 308 22.38 34.24 7.86
C GLU A 308 22.59 35.76 7.76
N GLN A 309 23.07 36.27 6.62
CA GLN A 309 23.45 37.68 6.45
C GLN A 309 22.27 38.64 6.63
N ARG A 310 21.07 38.25 6.20
CA ARG A 310 19.83 39.03 6.36
C ARG A 310 18.97 38.54 7.54
N SER A 311 19.49 37.64 8.37
CA SER A 311 18.81 37.04 9.54
C SER A 311 17.38 36.56 9.23
N ILE A 312 17.26 35.74 8.18
CA ILE A 312 15.99 35.16 7.74
C ILE A 312 15.45 34.20 8.81
N THR A 313 14.21 34.42 9.23
CA THR A 313 13.56 33.64 10.29
C THR A 313 12.62 32.57 9.75
N HIS A 314 12.17 32.67 8.50
CA HIS A 314 11.29 31.69 7.86
C HIS A 314 11.70 31.46 6.40
N ALA A 315 11.78 30.20 5.99
CA ALA A 315 12.08 29.80 4.62
C ALA A 315 11.24 28.59 4.20
N THR A 316 10.54 28.68 3.05
CA THR A 316 9.88 27.51 2.43
C THR A 316 10.77 27.03 1.29
N ILE A 317 11.25 25.78 1.32
CA ILE A 317 12.21 25.26 0.33
C ILE A 317 11.87 23.80 -0.04
N THR A 318 12.00 23.43 -1.32
CA THR A 318 11.87 22.06 -1.80
C THR A 318 13.04 21.16 -1.34
N PRO A 319 12.79 19.95 -0.79
CA PRO A 319 13.82 19.01 -0.34
C PRO A 319 15.01 18.81 -1.29
N THR A 320 14.77 18.62 -2.60
CA THR A 320 15.83 18.44 -3.63
C THR A 320 16.88 19.55 -3.63
N VAL A 321 16.50 20.81 -3.37
CA VAL A 321 17.45 21.93 -3.29
C VAL A 321 18.46 21.71 -2.16
N LEU A 322 18.01 21.18 -1.02
CA LEU A 322 18.79 21.10 0.22
C LEU A 322 19.64 19.83 0.38
N GLN A 323 19.45 18.81 -0.47
CA GLN A 323 20.14 17.51 -0.37
C GLN A 323 21.69 17.59 -0.32
N HIS A 324 22.27 18.66 -0.86
CA HIS A 324 23.71 18.84 -0.97
C HIS A 324 24.32 19.75 0.13
N TYR A 325 23.52 20.23 1.09
CA TYR A 325 23.92 21.25 2.07
C TYR A 325 24.76 20.72 3.24
N LYS A 326 25.11 19.42 3.27
CA LYS A 326 25.82 18.73 4.37
C LYS A 326 27.12 19.39 4.83
N ASN A 327 27.76 20.19 3.98
CA ASN A 327 29.03 20.87 4.26
C ASN A 327 28.89 22.38 4.57
N MET A 328 27.66 22.91 4.69
CA MET A 328 27.42 24.30 5.05
C MET A 328 27.70 24.56 6.54
N PRO A 329 28.06 25.80 6.95
CA PRO A 329 28.12 26.15 8.36
C PRO A 329 26.70 26.19 8.97
N PRO A 330 26.53 25.82 10.26
CA PRO A 330 25.26 26.03 10.96
C PRO A 330 24.86 27.51 11.00
N LEU A 331 23.55 27.77 10.88
CA LEU A 331 22.99 29.11 11.03
C LEU A 331 22.92 29.48 12.51
N ASN A 332 23.43 30.67 12.88
CA ASN A 332 23.26 31.18 14.24
C ASN A 332 21.86 31.78 14.40
N THR A 333 21.30 32.35 13.33
CA THR A 333 19.93 32.88 13.29
C THR A 333 18.89 31.77 13.55
N PRO A 334 17.97 31.93 14.51
CA PRO A 334 16.81 31.04 14.66
C PRO A 334 15.92 31.07 13.41
N ILE A 335 15.80 29.94 12.73
CA ILE A 335 15.02 29.81 11.49
C ILE A 335 14.01 28.66 11.54
N ASN A 336 12.78 28.94 11.13
CA ASN A 336 11.76 27.95 10.83
C ASN A 336 11.88 27.57 9.35
N LEU A 337 12.39 26.37 9.07
CA LEU A 337 12.54 25.83 7.73
C LEU A 337 11.35 24.92 7.39
N ILE A 338 10.53 25.33 6.43
CA ILE A 338 9.38 24.57 5.94
C ILE A 338 9.82 23.82 4.67
N LEU A 339 9.92 22.49 4.78
CA LEU A 339 10.10 21.60 3.65
C LEU A 339 8.75 21.33 3.01
N ALA A 340 8.62 21.55 1.69
CA ALA A 340 7.34 21.45 0.98
C ALA A 340 7.51 20.98 -0.47
N GLY A 341 6.39 20.67 -1.13
CA GLY A 341 6.32 20.26 -2.54
C GLY A 341 6.65 18.77 -2.77
N GLU A 342 7.75 18.27 -2.21
CA GLU A 342 8.24 16.89 -2.40
C GLU A 342 7.95 15.97 -1.20
N ALA A 343 8.25 14.68 -1.32
CA ALA A 343 8.38 13.79 -0.17
C ALA A 343 9.72 14.07 0.55
N VAL A 344 9.70 14.24 1.87
CA VAL A 344 10.90 14.47 2.69
C VAL A 344 11.50 13.13 3.10
N SER A 345 12.81 12.93 2.90
CA SER A 345 13.51 11.77 3.44
C SER A 345 13.99 12.01 4.89
N PRO A 346 13.93 11.02 5.79
CA PRO A 346 14.48 11.14 7.14
C PRO A 346 15.98 11.47 7.13
N ALA A 347 16.73 10.92 6.17
CA ALA A 347 18.16 11.20 5.99
C ALA A 347 18.46 12.69 5.71
N LEU A 348 17.56 13.39 5.00
CA LEU A 348 17.68 14.84 4.81
C LEU A 348 17.44 15.59 6.12
N ILE A 349 16.41 15.23 6.89
CA ILE A 349 16.12 15.83 8.20
C ILE A 349 17.32 15.66 9.16
N LYS A 350 17.85 14.43 9.29
CA LYS A 350 19.03 14.13 10.11
C LYS A 350 20.30 14.86 9.63
N THR A 351 20.36 15.27 8.36
CA THR A 351 21.43 16.11 7.79
C THR A 351 21.22 17.61 8.07
N LEU A 352 19.98 18.08 8.13
CA LEU A 352 19.64 19.50 8.33
C LEU A 352 19.58 19.92 9.81
N LEU A 353 19.18 19.03 10.73
CA LEU A 353 19.08 19.35 12.17
C LEU A 353 20.38 19.95 12.76
N PRO A 354 21.59 19.43 12.49
CA PRO A 354 22.84 20.03 12.99
C PRO A 354 23.16 21.41 12.39
N LEU A 355 22.55 21.76 11.26
CA LEU A 355 22.74 23.03 10.56
C LEU A 355 21.76 24.12 11.04
N ILE A 356 20.72 23.74 11.79
CA ILE A 356 19.64 24.61 12.27
C ILE A 356 19.50 24.45 13.81
N PRO A 357 20.58 24.66 14.60
CA PRO A 357 20.60 24.31 16.03
C PRO A 357 19.66 25.15 16.90
N ASN A 358 19.29 26.35 16.43
CA ASN A 358 18.43 27.31 17.13
C ASN A 358 17.01 27.41 16.53
N GLY A 359 16.66 26.53 15.58
CA GLY A 359 15.45 26.63 14.76
C GLY A 359 14.56 25.39 14.79
N TRP A 360 13.67 25.28 13.80
CA TRP A 360 12.75 24.15 13.65
C TRP A 360 12.62 23.74 12.18
N ILE A 361 12.50 22.44 11.93
CA ILE A 361 12.14 21.88 10.62
C ILE A 361 10.67 21.51 10.65
N TYR A 362 9.94 21.87 9.59
CA TYR A 362 8.56 21.46 9.35
C TYR A 362 8.47 20.70 8.02
N ASN A 363 7.55 19.74 7.92
CA ASN A 363 7.15 19.11 6.67
C ASN A 363 5.72 19.55 6.34
N GLY A 364 5.53 20.30 5.26
CA GLY A 364 4.25 20.85 4.82
C GLY A 364 3.74 20.15 3.57
N TYR A 365 2.49 19.69 3.60
CA TYR A 365 1.84 19.04 2.45
C TYR A 365 0.54 19.77 2.10
N GLY A 366 0.31 19.95 0.80
CA GLY A 366 -0.97 20.32 0.24
C GLY A 366 -0.93 20.30 -1.30
N PRO A 367 -2.04 19.97 -1.97
CA PRO A 367 -2.25 20.26 -3.39
C PRO A 367 -2.86 21.66 -3.59
N THR A 368 -2.54 22.30 -4.72
CA THR A 368 -3.01 23.64 -5.11
C THR A 368 -4.52 23.79 -5.06
N GLU A 369 -5.26 22.74 -5.41
CA GLU A 369 -6.72 22.63 -5.33
C GLU A 369 -7.31 22.76 -3.90
N THR A 370 -6.45 22.82 -2.88
CA THR A 370 -6.81 22.98 -1.45
C THR A 370 -6.13 24.18 -0.80
N THR A 371 -5.58 25.08 -1.62
CA THR A 371 -4.85 26.28 -1.24
C THR A 371 -3.62 25.98 -0.39
N VAL A 372 -2.51 25.73 -1.09
CA VAL A 372 -1.11 25.56 -0.61
C VAL A 372 -0.85 24.43 0.38
N ALA A 373 -1.39 24.51 1.59
CA ALA A 373 -1.03 23.63 2.70
C ALA A 373 -2.29 23.09 3.39
N ALA A 374 -2.47 21.78 3.33
CA ALA A 374 -3.55 21.04 3.97
C ALA A 374 -3.13 20.44 5.33
N THR A 375 -1.87 20.02 5.45
CA THR A 375 -1.30 19.45 6.68
C THR A 375 0.10 19.99 6.96
N ALA A 376 0.51 19.93 8.22
CA ALA A 376 1.89 20.22 8.62
C ALA A 376 2.33 19.29 9.76
N TRP A 377 3.60 18.87 9.70
CA TRP A 377 4.32 18.20 10.78
C TRP A 377 5.44 19.10 11.29
N LYS A 378 5.62 19.19 12.60
CA LYS A 378 6.78 19.82 13.23
C LYS A 378 7.75 18.73 13.67
N CYS A 379 8.98 18.78 13.16
CA CYS A 379 10.01 17.81 13.51
C CYS A 379 10.48 18.01 14.96
N PRO A 380 10.57 16.94 15.77
CA PRO A 380 11.31 16.95 17.03
C PRO A 380 12.79 17.32 16.80
N SER A 381 13.40 18.00 17.77
CA SER A 381 14.82 18.38 17.73
C SER A 381 15.78 17.17 17.83
N ASP A 382 15.28 16.07 18.37
CA ASP A 382 15.92 14.78 18.64
C ASP A 382 15.41 13.67 17.71
N PHE A 383 14.87 14.03 16.53
CA PHE A 383 14.29 13.08 15.59
C PHE A 383 15.30 12.05 15.05
N ASP A 384 15.15 10.81 15.50
CA ASP A 384 15.88 9.64 14.97
C ASP A 384 14.97 8.69 14.15
N GLY A 385 13.74 9.10 13.83
CA GLY A 385 12.76 8.24 13.13
C GLY A 385 13.14 7.86 11.69
N GLU A 386 12.54 6.76 11.21
CA GLU A 386 12.72 6.22 9.85
C GLU A 386 11.65 6.67 8.85
N ILE A 387 10.65 7.42 9.32
CA ILE A 387 9.57 7.98 8.48
C ILE A 387 9.43 9.46 8.82
N ALA A 388 9.24 10.31 7.80
CA ALA A 388 8.90 11.72 7.95
C ALA A 388 7.39 11.92 7.69
N PRO A 389 6.54 12.11 8.72
CA PRO A 389 5.12 12.35 8.52
C PRO A 389 4.83 13.64 7.77
N ILE A 390 3.70 13.70 7.07
CA ILE A 390 3.11 14.95 6.55
C ILE A 390 2.22 15.65 7.60
N GLY A 391 2.03 15.01 8.76
CA GLY A 391 1.57 15.64 9.99
C GLY A 391 0.06 15.63 10.20
N ARG A 392 -0.47 16.66 10.84
CA ARG A 392 -1.90 16.78 11.16
C ARG A 392 -2.59 17.83 10.26
N PRO A 393 -3.93 17.82 10.16
CA PRO A 393 -4.67 18.86 9.43
C PRO A 393 -4.31 20.26 9.96
N ASN A 394 -4.05 21.20 9.05
CA ASN A 394 -3.95 22.61 9.38
C ASN A 394 -5.33 23.14 9.83
N PRO A 395 -5.42 24.25 10.60
CA PRO A 395 -6.70 24.86 10.96
C PRO A 395 -7.58 25.14 9.73
N ASP A 396 -8.89 25.14 9.93
CA ASP A 396 -9.94 25.23 8.90
C ASP A 396 -9.98 24.13 7.81
N LYS A 397 -8.99 23.23 7.75
CA LYS A 397 -8.97 22.06 6.84
C LYS A 397 -9.56 20.83 7.54
N LYS A 398 -10.02 19.84 6.79
CA LYS A 398 -10.31 18.48 7.28
C LYS A 398 -9.68 17.45 6.34
N ILE A 399 -9.20 16.34 6.89
CA ILE A 399 -8.64 15.21 6.16
C ILE A 399 -9.48 13.96 6.40
N TYR A 400 -9.88 13.29 5.32
CA TYR A 400 -10.52 11.98 5.36
C TYR A 400 -9.66 10.98 4.60
N ILE A 401 -9.37 9.83 5.21
CA ILE A 401 -8.73 8.71 4.51
C ILE A 401 -9.84 7.71 4.15
N LEU A 402 -10.09 7.56 2.86
CA LEU A 402 -11.23 6.80 2.34
C LEU A 402 -10.79 5.66 1.42
N ASP A 403 -11.64 4.66 1.28
CA ASP A 403 -11.48 3.58 0.32
C ASP A 403 -12.01 3.96 -1.08
N GLN A 404 -11.92 3.03 -2.03
CA GLN A 404 -12.43 3.19 -3.40
C GLN A 404 -13.95 3.44 -3.51
N TYR A 405 -14.71 3.22 -2.44
CA TYR A 405 -16.15 3.46 -2.35
C TYR A 405 -16.50 4.75 -1.57
N ARG A 406 -15.49 5.45 -1.04
CA ARG A 406 -15.57 6.62 -0.15
C ARG A 406 -16.07 6.30 1.27
N ALA A 407 -15.92 5.06 1.71
CA ALA A 407 -16.04 4.69 3.12
C ALA A 407 -14.73 4.99 3.87
N PRO A 408 -14.76 5.40 5.15
CA PRO A 408 -13.54 5.64 5.92
C PRO A 408 -12.75 4.35 6.16
N VAL A 409 -11.42 4.39 6.04
CA VAL A 409 -10.56 3.22 6.33
C VAL A 409 -10.25 3.10 7.83
N PRO A 410 -9.95 1.90 8.34
CA PRO A 410 -9.56 1.71 9.75
C PRO A 410 -8.23 2.37 10.11
N LEU A 411 -8.00 2.64 11.41
CA LEU A 411 -6.74 3.24 11.85
C LEU A 411 -5.53 2.38 11.44
N GLY A 412 -4.48 3.04 10.93
CA GLY A 412 -3.27 2.40 10.41
C GLY A 412 -3.40 1.83 8.99
N ALA A 413 -4.62 1.68 8.45
CA ALA A 413 -4.83 1.21 7.08
C ALA A 413 -4.49 2.30 6.06
N ILE A 414 -4.16 1.86 4.84
CA ILE A 414 -3.84 2.74 3.71
C ILE A 414 -5.13 3.03 2.94
N GLY A 415 -5.38 4.30 2.63
CA GLY A 415 -6.48 4.73 1.76
C GLY A 415 -6.14 6.01 1.01
N GLU A 416 -7.08 6.49 0.19
CA GLU A 416 -6.96 7.73 -0.56
C GLU A 416 -7.29 8.94 0.33
N MET A 417 -6.49 9.99 0.21
CA MET A 417 -6.68 11.24 0.92
C MET A 417 -7.74 12.12 0.23
N TYR A 418 -8.71 12.57 1.02
CA TYR A 418 -9.69 13.59 0.65
C TYR A 418 -9.55 14.78 1.58
N ILE A 419 -9.62 16.00 1.05
CA ILE A 419 -9.37 17.24 1.78
C ILE A 419 -10.61 18.13 1.69
N ALA A 420 -11.22 18.46 2.83
CA ALA A 420 -12.38 19.34 2.93
C ALA A 420 -12.06 20.62 3.71
N GLY A 421 -13.04 21.53 3.79
CA GLY A 421 -12.94 22.77 4.55
C GLY A 421 -12.47 23.98 3.74
N ALA A 422 -12.00 25.02 4.44
CA ALA A 422 -11.95 26.40 3.93
C ALA A 422 -11.00 26.65 2.75
N GLY A 423 -10.01 25.77 2.54
CA GLY A 423 -9.05 25.89 1.45
C GLY A 423 -9.47 25.25 0.12
N VAL A 424 -10.59 24.50 0.08
CA VAL A 424 -11.04 23.84 -1.15
C VAL A 424 -11.38 24.88 -2.21
N ALA A 425 -10.71 24.77 -3.37
CA ALA A 425 -10.84 25.68 -4.50
C ALA A 425 -12.28 25.75 -5.05
N ARG A 426 -12.59 26.77 -5.85
CA ARG A 426 -13.86 26.83 -6.58
C ARG A 426 -13.98 25.67 -7.56
N GLY A 427 -12.91 25.40 -8.31
CA GLY A 427 -12.82 24.34 -9.31
C GLY A 427 -11.63 24.56 -10.25
N TYR A 428 -11.68 23.95 -11.43
CA TYR A 428 -10.77 24.25 -12.53
C TYR A 428 -11.45 25.20 -13.55
N LEU A 429 -10.72 26.23 -13.99
CA LEU A 429 -11.16 27.17 -15.02
C LEU A 429 -11.51 26.39 -16.30
N ASN A 430 -12.59 26.79 -16.99
CA ASN A 430 -13.12 26.20 -18.23
C ASN A 430 -13.38 24.67 -18.21
N ARG A 431 -13.23 24.00 -17.07
CA ARG A 431 -13.25 22.53 -16.92
C ARG A 431 -14.24 22.06 -15.85
N PRO A 432 -15.56 22.28 -16.04
CA PRO A 432 -16.59 21.76 -15.13
C PRO A 432 -16.61 20.23 -15.11
N ASP A 433 -16.33 19.58 -16.25
CA ASP A 433 -16.20 18.14 -16.43
C ASP A 433 -15.20 17.50 -15.45
N LEU A 434 -14.04 18.15 -15.30
CA LEU A 434 -12.99 17.71 -14.38
C LEU A 434 -13.30 18.14 -12.94
N THR A 435 -13.95 19.30 -12.77
CA THR A 435 -14.33 19.84 -11.46
C THR A 435 -15.32 18.92 -10.73
N ASP A 436 -16.37 18.45 -11.40
CA ASP A 436 -17.42 17.62 -10.80
C ASP A 436 -16.91 16.25 -10.32
N ILE A 437 -15.80 15.74 -10.90
CA ILE A 437 -15.22 14.45 -10.52
C ILE A 437 -14.07 14.54 -9.50
N THR A 438 -13.45 15.72 -9.31
CA THR A 438 -12.41 15.92 -8.29
C THR A 438 -12.90 16.65 -7.04
N PHE A 439 -13.83 17.60 -7.15
CA PHE A 439 -14.40 18.39 -6.05
C PHE A 439 -15.77 17.83 -5.65
N VAL A 440 -15.77 16.58 -5.18
CA VAL A 440 -16.99 15.83 -4.85
C VAL A 440 -17.69 16.37 -3.59
N PRO A 441 -19.00 16.16 -3.40
CA PRO A 441 -19.68 16.50 -2.15
C PRO A 441 -19.04 15.81 -0.93
N ASP A 442 -18.97 16.52 0.20
CA ASP A 442 -18.51 16.00 1.49
C ASP A 442 -19.70 15.39 2.26
N PRO A 443 -19.79 14.05 2.41
CA PRO A 443 -20.89 13.39 3.12
C PRO A 443 -20.72 13.41 4.65
N PHE A 444 -19.67 14.05 5.17
CA PHE A 444 -19.32 14.10 6.59
C PHE A 444 -19.47 15.49 7.21
N ALA A 445 -19.96 16.48 6.45
CA ALA A 445 -20.24 17.84 6.90
C ALA A 445 -21.73 18.09 7.14
N ASP A 446 -22.04 19.02 8.06
CA ASP A 446 -23.42 19.41 8.38
C ASP A 446 -24.07 20.28 7.28
N ASP A 447 -23.27 21.03 6.51
CA ASP A 447 -23.72 21.75 5.32
C ASP A 447 -23.63 20.86 4.08
N THR A 448 -24.80 20.55 3.50
CA THR A 448 -24.96 19.74 2.28
C THR A 448 -24.28 20.31 1.03
N ASN A 449 -23.84 21.57 1.04
CA ASN A 449 -23.10 22.22 -0.04
C ASN A 449 -21.57 22.09 0.12
N SER A 450 -21.11 21.48 1.22
CA SER A 450 -19.69 21.20 1.46
C SER A 450 -19.11 20.28 0.39
N ARG A 451 -17.87 20.54 -0.02
CA ARG A 451 -17.12 19.71 -0.97
C ARG A 451 -15.78 19.31 -0.39
N MET A 452 -15.31 18.15 -0.81
CA MET A 452 -13.97 17.64 -0.54
C MET A 452 -13.23 17.40 -1.86
N TYR A 453 -11.97 17.83 -1.92
CA TYR A 453 -11.09 17.58 -3.05
C TYR A 453 -10.43 16.20 -2.91
N LYS A 454 -10.58 15.37 -3.94
CA LYS A 454 -9.95 14.06 -4.10
C LYS A 454 -8.50 14.23 -4.56
N THR A 455 -7.51 13.86 -3.74
CA THR A 455 -6.11 14.18 -4.08
C THR A 455 -5.41 13.18 -5.00
N GLY A 456 -5.83 11.91 -4.99
CA GLY A 456 -5.10 10.78 -5.58
C GLY A 456 -3.82 10.36 -4.82
N ASP A 457 -3.52 10.98 -3.67
CA ASP A 457 -2.45 10.55 -2.78
C ASP A 457 -2.94 9.44 -1.84
N LEU A 458 -2.13 8.40 -1.68
CA LEU A 458 -2.34 7.32 -0.72
C LEU A 458 -1.62 7.66 0.59
N VAL A 459 -2.35 7.53 1.70
CA VAL A 459 -1.89 7.89 3.05
C VAL A 459 -2.39 6.87 4.09
N ARG A 460 -1.76 6.88 5.27
CA ARG A 460 -2.31 6.26 6.49
C ARG A 460 -2.15 7.18 7.70
N TYR A 461 -3.03 7.04 8.68
CA TYR A 461 -2.82 7.60 10.01
C TYR A 461 -1.88 6.71 10.85
N LEU A 462 -1.03 7.35 11.66
CA LEU A 462 -0.33 6.73 12.78
C LEU A 462 -1.20 6.79 14.05
N PRO A 463 -0.89 6.01 15.11
CA PRO A 463 -1.64 6.05 16.38
C PRO A 463 -1.65 7.40 17.09
N ASP A 464 -0.67 8.27 16.80
CA ASP A 464 -0.59 9.65 17.30
C ASP A 464 -1.36 10.68 16.44
N GLY A 465 -2.13 10.21 15.44
CA GLY A 465 -2.89 11.04 14.53
C GLY A 465 -2.06 11.79 13.47
N ASN A 466 -0.74 11.61 13.40
CA ASN A 466 0.04 12.10 12.27
C ASN A 466 -0.21 11.24 11.02
N LEU A 467 -0.26 11.89 9.86
CA LEU A 467 -0.42 11.27 8.56
C LEU A 467 0.94 10.91 7.95
N VAL A 468 1.05 9.73 7.38
CA VAL A 468 2.19 9.28 6.57
C VAL A 468 1.75 9.17 5.12
N PHE A 469 2.50 9.82 4.23
CA PHE A 469 2.36 9.68 2.78
C PHE A 469 2.98 8.35 2.33
N ILE A 470 2.22 7.57 1.56
CA ILE A 470 2.63 6.24 1.05
C ILE A 470 2.99 6.31 -0.43
N GLY A 471 2.21 7.06 -1.22
CA GLY A 471 2.37 7.08 -2.68
C GLY A 471 1.16 7.71 -3.36
N ARG A 472 0.88 7.33 -4.61
CA ARG A 472 -0.31 7.78 -5.36
C ARG A 472 -1.07 6.61 -5.94
N ASN A 473 -2.38 6.79 -6.13
CA ASN A 473 -3.26 5.80 -6.75
C ASN A 473 -3.48 6.03 -8.26
N ASP A 474 -2.98 7.15 -8.78
CA ASP A 474 -3.05 7.55 -10.17
C ASP A 474 -1.65 7.62 -10.81
N HIS A 475 -1.61 8.12 -12.05
CA HIS A 475 -0.37 8.24 -12.82
C HIS A 475 0.25 9.64 -12.69
N GLN A 476 -0.11 10.42 -11.68
CA GLN A 476 0.62 11.64 -11.37
C GLN A 476 1.86 11.29 -10.53
N VAL A 477 2.93 12.04 -10.75
CA VAL A 477 4.20 11.83 -10.05
C VAL A 477 4.76 13.16 -9.56
N LYS A 478 5.45 13.12 -8.43
CA LYS A 478 6.27 14.24 -7.96
C LYS A 478 7.70 14.04 -8.42
N ILE A 479 8.21 14.98 -9.23
CA ILE A 479 9.59 15.00 -9.74
C ILE A 479 10.13 16.40 -9.50
N ARG A 480 11.25 16.53 -8.75
CA ARG A 480 11.94 17.81 -8.47
C ARG A 480 11.02 18.95 -7.97
N GLY A 481 10.00 18.61 -7.16
CA GLY A 481 9.05 19.57 -6.59
C GLY A 481 7.78 19.77 -7.40
N PHE A 482 7.75 19.34 -8.66
CA PHE A 482 6.60 19.52 -9.54
C PHE A 482 5.68 18.30 -9.49
N ARG A 483 4.37 18.57 -9.34
CA ARG A 483 3.30 17.60 -9.59
C ARG A 483 3.14 17.50 -11.11
N ILE A 484 3.45 16.34 -11.68
CA ILE A 484 3.41 16.08 -13.13
C ILE A 484 2.33 15.05 -13.41
N GLU A 485 1.44 15.38 -14.34
CA GLU A 485 0.52 14.41 -14.97
C GLU A 485 1.27 13.72 -16.11
N LEU A 486 1.49 12.42 -16.03
CA LEU A 486 2.21 11.70 -17.09
C LEU A 486 1.48 11.78 -18.44
N GLY A 487 0.14 11.85 -18.40
CA GLY A 487 -0.72 12.13 -19.56
C GLY A 487 -0.43 13.44 -20.30
N GLU A 488 0.16 14.45 -19.63
CA GLU A 488 0.57 15.69 -20.31
C GLU A 488 1.70 15.43 -21.31
N ILE A 489 2.60 14.51 -20.97
CA ILE A 489 3.74 14.09 -21.78
C ILE A 489 3.29 13.07 -22.84
N GLU A 490 2.39 12.14 -22.50
CA GLU A 490 1.77 11.18 -23.44
C GLU A 490 1.05 11.90 -24.59
N ALA A 491 0.29 12.94 -24.28
CA ALA A 491 -0.40 13.77 -25.27
C ALA A 491 0.59 14.49 -26.20
N ARG A 492 1.58 15.21 -25.64
CA ARG A 492 2.58 15.94 -26.45
C ARG A 492 3.45 14.98 -27.27
N LEU A 493 3.72 13.74 -26.81
CA LEU A 493 4.40 12.71 -27.61
C LEU A 493 3.57 12.30 -28.82
N SER A 494 2.26 12.13 -28.62
CA SER A 494 1.30 11.73 -29.65
C SER A 494 1.01 12.81 -30.70
N GLU A 495 1.46 14.06 -30.49
CA GLU A 495 1.45 15.12 -31.51
C GLU A 495 2.52 14.91 -32.60
N HIS A 496 3.59 14.15 -32.34
CA HIS A 496 4.66 13.98 -33.33
C HIS A 496 4.26 12.92 -34.37
N PRO A 497 4.26 13.20 -35.70
CA PRO A 497 3.66 12.34 -36.73
C PRO A 497 4.22 10.90 -36.90
N ILE A 498 5.22 10.50 -36.11
CA ILE A 498 5.78 9.14 -36.11
C ILE A 498 5.28 8.30 -34.93
N VAL A 499 4.57 8.91 -33.98
CA VAL A 499 3.96 8.26 -32.81
C VAL A 499 2.48 8.01 -33.10
N ARG A 500 2.04 6.77 -32.93
CA ARG A 500 0.62 6.39 -33.00
C ARG A 500 -0.05 6.50 -31.63
N GLU A 501 0.64 6.04 -30.59
CA GLU A 501 0.20 5.97 -29.19
C GLU A 501 1.41 6.17 -28.28
N ALA A 502 1.22 6.78 -27.10
CA ALA A 502 2.27 6.97 -26.10
C ALA A 502 1.75 6.72 -24.67
N VAL A 503 2.64 6.20 -23.83
CA VAL A 503 2.48 5.98 -22.38
C VAL A 503 3.74 6.47 -21.68
N VAL A 504 3.65 7.09 -20.51
CA VAL A 504 4.83 7.49 -19.72
C VAL A 504 4.72 6.95 -18.30
N LEU A 505 5.83 6.46 -17.76
CA LEU A 505 6.01 6.03 -16.37
C LEU A 505 7.08 6.90 -15.67
N ALA A 506 7.11 6.87 -14.34
CA ALA A 506 8.30 7.27 -13.58
C ALA A 506 8.91 6.04 -12.90
N LEU A 507 10.13 5.69 -13.29
CA LEU A 507 10.88 4.54 -12.74
C LEU A 507 11.94 5.03 -11.75
N GLY A 508 12.23 4.22 -10.72
CA GLY A 508 13.17 4.56 -9.65
C GLY A 508 12.56 5.38 -8.50
N GLU A 509 13.34 5.55 -7.43
CA GLU A 509 12.92 6.21 -6.20
C GLU A 509 13.84 7.39 -5.83
N GLY A 510 13.36 8.25 -4.91
CA GLY A 510 14.10 9.41 -4.41
C GLY A 510 14.64 10.29 -5.55
N ILE A 511 15.97 10.40 -5.63
CA ILE A 511 16.70 11.21 -6.61
C ILE A 511 16.87 10.51 -7.98
N GLU A 512 16.77 9.19 -8.04
CA GLU A 512 16.91 8.43 -9.29
C GLU A 512 15.60 8.33 -10.08
N LYS A 513 14.49 8.77 -9.45
CA LYS A 513 13.15 8.75 -10.03
C LYS A 513 13.09 9.57 -11.32
N ARG A 514 12.98 8.88 -12.45
CA ARG A 514 13.09 9.44 -13.80
C ARG A 514 11.91 9.05 -14.68
N LEU A 515 11.53 9.96 -15.57
CA LEU A 515 10.47 9.75 -16.55
C LEU A 515 10.96 8.83 -17.68
N VAL A 516 10.14 7.86 -18.08
CA VAL A 516 10.40 6.93 -19.19
C VAL A 516 9.14 6.83 -20.05
N ALA A 517 9.27 7.11 -21.34
CA ALA A 517 8.18 6.98 -22.29
C ALA A 517 8.20 5.62 -23.00
N TYR A 518 7.03 5.17 -23.41
CA TYR A 518 6.76 3.99 -24.21
C TYR A 518 5.88 4.43 -25.37
N VAL A 519 6.32 4.22 -26.62
CA VAL A 519 5.67 4.77 -27.81
C VAL A 519 5.47 3.69 -28.87
N ILE A 520 4.29 3.68 -29.50
CA ILE A 520 4.10 2.93 -30.74
C ILE A 520 4.52 3.83 -31.89
N ALA A 521 5.48 3.37 -32.67
CA ALA A 521 6.04 4.10 -33.82
C ALA A 521 6.51 3.11 -34.89
N GLU A 522 6.64 3.57 -36.13
CA GLU A 522 7.40 2.83 -37.16
C GLU A 522 8.89 2.76 -36.78
N PRO A 523 9.62 1.68 -37.10
CA PRO A 523 11.06 1.59 -36.87
C PRO A 523 11.81 2.69 -37.63
N ALA A 524 12.51 3.57 -36.91
CA ALA A 524 13.24 4.69 -37.50
C ALA A 524 14.55 4.99 -36.76
N ASP A 525 15.64 5.16 -37.52
CA ASP A 525 16.94 5.56 -36.97
C ASP A 525 16.82 6.92 -36.24
N GLY A 526 17.22 6.95 -34.96
CA GLY A 526 17.13 8.16 -34.16
C GLY A 526 15.73 8.52 -33.63
N LEU A 527 14.76 7.58 -33.66
CA LEU A 527 13.42 7.75 -33.08
C LEU A 527 13.43 8.37 -31.66
N VAL A 528 14.22 7.78 -30.76
CA VAL A 528 14.38 8.24 -29.36
C VAL A 528 14.91 9.67 -29.27
N HIS A 529 15.84 10.05 -30.15
CA HIS A 529 16.41 11.39 -30.20
C HIS A 529 15.37 12.41 -30.71
N THR A 530 14.68 12.07 -31.81
CA THR A 530 13.64 12.91 -32.43
C THR A 530 12.52 13.24 -31.45
N LEU A 531 11.99 12.23 -30.75
CA LEU A 531 10.88 12.42 -29.81
C LEU A 531 11.30 13.16 -28.54
N ARG A 532 12.51 12.94 -28.04
CA ARG A 532 13.03 13.71 -26.90
C ARG A 532 13.21 15.19 -27.24
N SER A 533 13.72 15.49 -28.45
CA SER A 533 13.86 16.87 -28.95
C SER A 533 12.51 17.56 -29.13
N HIS A 534 11.50 16.85 -29.63
CA HIS A 534 10.12 17.34 -29.72
C HIS A 534 9.57 17.75 -28.34
N ILE A 535 9.64 16.86 -27.34
CA ILE A 535 9.10 17.16 -25.99
C ILE A 535 9.84 18.30 -25.30
N SER A 536 11.17 18.37 -25.41
CA SER A 536 11.99 19.44 -24.82
C SER A 536 11.67 20.83 -25.40
N SER A 537 11.07 20.91 -26.59
CA SER A 537 10.60 22.18 -27.17
C SER A 537 9.22 22.66 -26.64
N LYS A 538 8.40 21.74 -26.10
CA LYS A 538 7.00 21.98 -25.74
C LYS A 538 6.75 22.04 -24.23
N LEU A 539 7.44 21.19 -23.47
CA LEU A 539 7.26 21.05 -22.02
C LEU A 539 8.53 21.49 -21.26
N PRO A 540 8.40 21.98 -20.00
CA PRO A 540 9.55 22.27 -19.15
C PRO A 540 10.48 21.06 -18.99
N GLU A 541 11.78 21.29 -18.85
CA GLU A 541 12.83 20.23 -18.77
C GLU A 541 12.59 19.18 -17.67
N PHE A 542 11.82 19.50 -16.62
CA PHE A 542 11.45 18.52 -15.59
C PHE A 542 10.38 17.49 -16.03
N MET A 543 9.71 17.71 -17.16
CA MET A 543 8.73 16.79 -17.78
C MET A 543 9.33 15.96 -18.94
N VAL A 544 10.58 16.19 -19.35
CA VAL A 544 11.18 15.50 -20.51
C VAL A 544 11.59 14.05 -20.14
N PRO A 545 11.12 13.01 -20.86
CA PRO A 545 11.54 11.63 -20.62
C PRO A 545 13.04 11.40 -20.75
N ALA A 546 13.61 10.67 -19.78
CA ALA A 546 15.01 10.30 -19.75
C ALA A 546 15.34 9.19 -20.77
N ALA A 547 14.38 8.28 -21.02
CA ALA A 547 14.43 7.22 -22.04
C ALA A 547 13.08 7.13 -22.78
N ILE A 548 13.11 6.59 -24.00
CA ILE A 548 11.92 6.33 -24.83
C ILE A 548 12.04 4.92 -25.40
N VAL A 549 11.08 4.07 -25.08
CA VAL A 549 10.96 2.66 -25.48
C VAL A 549 9.97 2.58 -26.64
N ARG A 550 10.32 1.93 -27.75
CA ARG A 550 9.39 1.71 -28.86
C ARG A 550 8.67 0.38 -28.66
N LEU A 551 7.45 0.26 -29.18
CA LEU A 551 6.69 -1.00 -29.19
C LEU A 551 5.93 -1.15 -30.52
N ASP A 552 5.63 -2.39 -30.95
CA ASP A 552 4.65 -2.63 -32.02
C ASP A 552 3.21 -2.45 -31.50
N SER A 553 2.99 -2.78 -30.22
CA SER A 553 1.74 -2.63 -29.48
C SER A 553 2.02 -2.46 -27.99
N LEU A 554 1.23 -1.61 -27.33
CA LEU A 554 1.21 -1.56 -25.87
C LEU A 554 0.72 -2.91 -25.31
N PRO A 555 1.37 -3.51 -24.30
CA PRO A 555 0.89 -4.73 -23.67
C PRO A 555 -0.43 -4.47 -22.96
N LEU A 556 -1.43 -5.33 -23.18
CA LEU A 556 -2.74 -5.24 -22.57
C LEU A 556 -3.03 -6.48 -21.71
N THR A 557 -3.56 -6.26 -20.52
CA THR A 557 -4.19 -7.28 -19.68
C THR A 557 -5.36 -7.96 -20.41
N SER A 558 -5.79 -9.13 -19.94
CA SER A 558 -7.01 -9.84 -20.38
C SER A 558 -8.30 -9.00 -20.30
N SER A 559 -8.28 -7.85 -19.61
CA SER A 559 -9.37 -6.88 -19.55
C SER A 559 -9.35 -5.80 -20.65
N GLY A 560 -8.38 -5.82 -21.56
CA GLY A 560 -8.18 -4.81 -22.61
C GLY A 560 -7.55 -3.50 -22.11
N LYS A 561 -7.02 -3.47 -20.89
CA LYS A 561 -6.32 -2.31 -20.28
C LYS A 561 -4.81 -2.51 -20.30
N LEU A 562 -4.06 -1.43 -20.50
CA LEU A 562 -2.59 -1.39 -20.41
C LEU A 562 -2.06 -2.15 -19.19
N ASP A 563 -1.20 -3.14 -19.45
CA ASP A 563 -0.42 -3.81 -18.42
C ASP A 563 0.90 -3.06 -18.21
N ARG A 564 1.06 -2.45 -17.02
CA ARG A 564 2.28 -1.70 -16.67
C ARG A 564 3.38 -2.55 -16.04
N ARG A 565 3.11 -3.81 -15.67
CA ARG A 565 4.10 -4.77 -15.18
C ARG A 565 4.75 -5.53 -16.35
N ALA A 566 4.00 -5.72 -17.45
CA ALA A 566 4.49 -6.27 -18.70
C ALA A 566 5.13 -5.24 -19.66
N LEU A 567 5.17 -3.95 -19.31
CA LEU A 567 6.03 -2.98 -20.01
C LEU A 567 7.49 -3.32 -19.68
N PRO A 568 8.38 -3.49 -20.68
CA PRO A 568 9.77 -3.85 -20.42
C PRO A 568 10.48 -2.73 -19.65
N GLU A 569 11.45 -3.08 -18.81
CA GLU A 569 12.45 -2.08 -18.43
C GLU A 569 13.17 -1.59 -19.69
N PRO A 570 13.60 -0.31 -19.75
CA PRO A 570 14.35 0.20 -20.88
C PRO A 570 15.73 -0.48 -20.97
N ASP A 571 15.78 -1.59 -21.72
CA ASP A 571 17.01 -2.15 -22.27
C ASP A 571 17.65 -1.17 -23.27
N ILE A 572 18.82 -1.54 -23.80
CA ILE A 572 19.64 -0.65 -24.65
C ILE A 572 18.90 -0.22 -25.94
N ASP A 573 17.97 -1.05 -26.45
CA ASP A 573 17.31 -0.91 -27.75
C ASP A 573 15.75 -1.00 -27.72
N SER A 574 15.09 -1.12 -26.57
CA SER A 574 13.75 -1.78 -26.36
C SER A 574 12.54 -1.51 -27.33
N PHE A 575 11.88 -2.57 -27.94
CA PHE A 575 11.16 -2.53 -29.29
C PHE A 575 9.86 -3.36 -29.87
N VAL A 576 9.24 -4.53 -29.46
CA VAL A 576 8.38 -5.49 -30.35
C VAL A 576 7.05 -6.23 -29.77
N SER A 577 6.13 -7.17 -30.26
CA SER A 577 5.59 -7.94 -31.52
C SER A 577 4.18 -8.78 -31.36
N GLN A 578 3.59 -9.59 -32.35
CA GLN A 578 2.18 -10.29 -32.45
C GLN A 578 2.08 -11.72 -33.26
N GLU A 579 1.04 -12.59 -33.64
CA GLU A 579 -0.51 -12.84 -33.70
C GLU A 579 -1.09 -14.38 -33.90
N TYR A 580 -2.28 -14.77 -34.55
CA TYR A 580 -3.19 -16.04 -34.40
C TYR A 580 -3.89 -16.85 -35.65
N GLU A 581 -4.74 -17.97 -35.52
CA GLU A 581 -5.36 -18.96 -36.58
C GLU A 581 -6.64 -19.92 -36.21
N SER A 582 -7.17 -20.97 -36.97
CA SER A 582 -8.57 -21.64 -36.82
C SER A 582 -9.02 -23.11 -37.44
N PRO A 583 -10.23 -23.77 -37.13
CA PRO A 583 -10.46 -25.25 -36.72
C PRO A 583 -11.01 -26.41 -37.63
N GLN A 584 -10.94 -27.72 -37.19
CA GLN A 584 -11.17 -28.99 -37.98
C GLN A 584 -11.43 -30.39 -37.25
N GLY A 585 -12.48 -31.20 -37.56
CA GLY A 585 -12.49 -32.70 -37.38
C GLY A 585 -13.50 -33.35 -36.39
N GLU A 586 -13.59 -34.71 -36.28
CA GLU A 586 -14.64 -35.41 -35.47
C GLU A 586 -14.50 -35.22 -33.95
N ILE A 587 -13.31 -35.40 -33.38
CA ILE A 587 -13.07 -35.18 -31.93
C ILE A 587 -13.15 -33.69 -31.60
N GLU A 588 -12.57 -32.83 -32.45
CA GLU A 588 -12.72 -31.36 -32.38
C GLU A 588 -14.21 -30.95 -32.41
N SER A 589 -15.03 -31.53 -33.30
CA SER A 589 -16.47 -31.25 -33.39
C SER A 589 -17.24 -31.73 -32.16
N SER A 590 -16.86 -32.87 -31.59
CA SER A 590 -17.47 -33.41 -30.37
C SER A 590 -17.17 -32.53 -29.15
N LEU A 591 -15.91 -32.06 -29.03
CA LEU A 591 -15.52 -31.07 -28.03
C LEU A 591 -16.24 -29.74 -28.25
N ALA A 592 -16.25 -29.20 -29.48
CA ALA A 592 -16.90 -27.93 -29.80
C ALA A 592 -18.40 -27.95 -29.49
N MET A 593 -19.08 -29.09 -29.72
CA MET A 593 -20.48 -29.29 -29.36
C MET A 593 -20.69 -29.32 -27.83
N ILE A 594 -19.89 -30.10 -27.10
CA ILE A 594 -19.96 -30.18 -25.63
C ILE A 594 -19.65 -28.80 -25.00
N TRP A 595 -18.71 -28.05 -25.55
CA TRP A 595 -18.38 -26.69 -25.11
C TRP A 595 -19.51 -25.70 -25.43
N SER A 596 -20.06 -25.74 -26.64
CA SER A 596 -21.19 -24.86 -27.02
C SER A 596 -22.41 -25.09 -26.13
N GLU A 597 -22.68 -26.34 -25.72
CA GLU A 597 -23.73 -26.66 -24.73
C GLU A 597 -23.41 -26.15 -23.31
N LEU A 598 -22.19 -26.41 -22.80
CA LEU A 598 -21.82 -26.07 -21.41
C LEU A 598 -21.65 -24.56 -21.21
N LEU A 599 -21.05 -23.88 -22.20
CA LEU A 599 -20.74 -22.44 -22.18
C LEU A 599 -21.90 -21.60 -22.74
N ARG A 600 -22.88 -22.22 -23.42
CA ARG A 600 -24.04 -21.58 -24.06
C ARG A 600 -23.68 -20.58 -25.17
N ILE A 601 -22.59 -20.84 -25.88
CA ILE A 601 -22.06 -20.01 -26.97
C ILE A 601 -22.34 -20.61 -28.36
N ASN A 602 -22.39 -19.75 -29.39
CA ASN A 602 -22.85 -20.16 -30.73
C ASN A 602 -21.78 -20.84 -31.61
N ARG A 603 -20.49 -20.58 -31.37
CA ARG A 603 -19.34 -21.10 -32.14
C ARG A 603 -18.06 -21.11 -31.30
N VAL A 604 -17.10 -21.94 -31.71
CA VAL A 604 -15.75 -22.09 -31.13
C VAL A 604 -14.73 -22.27 -32.27
N GLY A 605 -13.59 -21.58 -32.19
CA GLY A 605 -12.43 -21.71 -33.09
C GLY A 605 -11.44 -22.84 -32.70
N ARG A 606 -10.24 -22.88 -33.30
CA ARG A 606 -9.25 -23.95 -33.03
C ARG A 606 -8.30 -23.59 -31.92
N HIS A 607 -7.78 -22.37 -32.03
CA HIS A 607 -6.84 -21.77 -31.10
C HIS A 607 -7.57 -21.19 -29.89
N ASP A 608 -8.88 -21.02 -30.02
CA ASP A 608 -9.82 -20.70 -28.95
C ASP A 608 -9.67 -21.65 -27.76
N ASN A 609 -9.61 -21.03 -26.59
CA ASN A 609 -9.28 -21.64 -25.32
C ASN A 609 -10.55 -21.77 -24.47
N PHE A 610 -10.78 -22.95 -23.88
CA PHE A 610 -11.98 -23.27 -23.09
C PHE A 610 -12.29 -22.22 -22.02
N PHE A 611 -11.25 -21.73 -21.33
CA PHE A 611 -11.36 -20.79 -20.22
C PHE A 611 -11.56 -19.35 -20.71
N MET A 612 -10.91 -18.97 -21.81
CA MET A 612 -11.14 -17.67 -22.47
C MET A 612 -12.57 -17.55 -23.03
N LEU A 613 -13.22 -18.68 -23.33
CA LEU A 613 -14.63 -18.75 -23.71
C LEU A 613 -15.60 -18.85 -22.52
N GLY A 614 -15.15 -18.59 -21.29
CA GLY A 614 -15.97 -18.59 -20.08
C GLY A 614 -16.06 -19.94 -19.36
N GLY A 615 -15.26 -20.94 -19.76
CA GLY A 615 -15.13 -22.20 -19.04
C GLY A 615 -14.49 -21.98 -17.66
N HIS A 616 -15.04 -22.65 -16.65
CA HIS A 616 -14.54 -22.61 -15.28
C HIS A 616 -14.58 -24.01 -14.65
N SER A 617 -13.89 -24.21 -13.51
CA SER A 617 -13.58 -25.53 -12.95
C SER A 617 -14.79 -26.46 -12.74
N LEU A 618 -15.97 -25.91 -12.43
CA LEU A 618 -17.20 -26.70 -12.32
C LEU A 618 -17.69 -27.23 -13.69
N LEU A 619 -17.61 -26.41 -14.75
CA LEU A 619 -17.91 -26.83 -16.12
C LEU A 619 -16.82 -27.77 -16.68
N ALA A 620 -15.56 -27.60 -16.26
CA ALA A 620 -14.48 -28.56 -16.57
C ALA A 620 -14.79 -29.95 -16.00
N VAL A 621 -15.17 -30.06 -14.73
CA VAL A 621 -15.56 -31.34 -14.10
C VAL A 621 -16.80 -31.94 -14.78
N GLN A 622 -17.81 -31.11 -15.11
CA GLN A 622 -18.99 -31.58 -15.86
C GLN A 622 -18.66 -32.03 -17.29
N MET A 623 -17.68 -31.39 -17.96
CA MET A 623 -17.18 -31.80 -19.27
C MET A 623 -16.45 -33.15 -19.17
N ILE A 624 -15.58 -33.33 -18.18
CA ILE A 624 -14.84 -34.59 -17.96
C ILE A 624 -15.80 -35.76 -17.70
N GLU A 625 -16.80 -35.57 -16.84
CA GLU A 625 -17.83 -36.58 -16.59
C GLU A 625 -18.74 -36.85 -17.81
N ARG A 626 -18.89 -35.90 -18.74
CA ARG A 626 -19.54 -36.13 -20.05
C ARG A 626 -18.63 -36.93 -21.00
N LEU A 627 -17.34 -36.62 -21.05
CA LEU A 627 -16.36 -37.33 -21.90
C LEU A 627 -16.15 -38.78 -21.44
N ARG A 628 -16.04 -39.01 -20.13
CA ARG A 628 -15.94 -40.36 -19.54
C ARG A 628 -17.12 -41.26 -19.94
N ARG A 629 -18.34 -40.70 -20.02
CA ARG A 629 -19.56 -41.44 -20.45
C ARG A 629 -19.54 -41.85 -21.92
N ILE A 630 -18.78 -41.17 -22.78
CA ILE A 630 -18.56 -41.58 -24.18
C ILE A 630 -17.25 -42.38 -24.35
N GLY A 631 -16.63 -42.81 -23.25
CA GLY A 631 -15.45 -43.65 -23.25
C GLY A 631 -14.16 -42.90 -23.61
N LEU A 632 -14.08 -41.60 -23.32
CA LEU A 632 -12.86 -40.80 -23.45
C LEU A 632 -12.47 -40.26 -22.08
N GLU A 633 -11.29 -40.60 -21.60
CA GLU A 633 -10.75 -40.02 -20.36
C GLU A 633 -9.82 -38.84 -20.65
N ILE A 634 -9.92 -37.83 -19.80
CA ILE A 634 -9.04 -36.68 -19.77
C ILE A 634 -8.95 -36.16 -18.33
N SER A 635 -7.75 -35.84 -17.88
CA SER A 635 -7.57 -35.22 -16.56
C SER A 635 -7.97 -33.75 -16.59
N VAL A 636 -8.37 -33.20 -15.44
CA VAL A 636 -8.58 -31.74 -15.28
C VAL A 636 -7.32 -30.99 -15.75
N ARG A 637 -6.14 -31.50 -15.39
CA ARG A 637 -4.85 -30.92 -15.75
C ARG A 637 -4.61 -30.88 -17.27
N THR A 638 -4.91 -31.96 -18.00
CA THR A 638 -4.79 -32.00 -19.46
C THR A 638 -5.67 -30.96 -20.15
N LEU A 639 -6.87 -30.69 -19.63
CA LEU A 639 -7.73 -29.59 -20.09
C LEU A 639 -7.10 -28.22 -19.81
N PHE A 640 -6.49 -28.00 -18.65
CA PHE A 640 -5.78 -26.74 -18.37
C PHE A 640 -4.49 -26.59 -19.18
N ASP A 641 -3.81 -27.67 -19.54
CA ASP A 641 -2.51 -27.67 -20.23
C ASP A 641 -2.62 -27.64 -21.75
N THR A 642 -3.70 -28.20 -22.30
CA THR A 642 -4.05 -28.09 -23.72
C THR A 642 -5.43 -27.44 -23.89
N PRO A 643 -5.66 -26.24 -23.32
CA PRO A 643 -7.00 -25.63 -23.22
C PRO A 643 -7.58 -25.19 -24.57
N THR A 644 -6.72 -25.17 -25.58
CA THR A 644 -6.99 -24.86 -26.98
C THR A 644 -7.62 -26.05 -27.70
N LEU A 645 -8.80 -25.85 -28.31
CA LEU A 645 -9.67 -26.94 -28.79
C LEU A 645 -8.97 -27.96 -29.70
N SER A 646 -8.20 -27.51 -30.71
CA SER A 646 -7.54 -28.45 -31.63
C SER A 646 -6.33 -29.17 -31.03
N VAL A 647 -5.76 -28.66 -29.93
CA VAL A 647 -4.70 -29.35 -29.19
C VAL A 647 -5.32 -30.37 -28.24
N LEU A 648 -6.39 -29.99 -27.52
CA LEU A 648 -7.11 -30.87 -26.60
C LEU A 648 -7.58 -32.16 -27.29
N ALA A 649 -8.14 -32.02 -28.51
CA ALA A 649 -8.64 -33.13 -29.32
C ALA A 649 -7.60 -34.22 -29.62
N GLN A 650 -6.29 -33.90 -29.52
CA GLN A 650 -5.18 -34.83 -29.77
C GLN A 650 -4.74 -35.61 -28.53
N THR A 651 -5.28 -35.30 -27.34
CA THR A 651 -4.83 -35.86 -26.03
C THR A 651 -5.77 -36.90 -25.41
N LEU A 652 -6.95 -37.11 -26.00
CA LEU A 652 -8.03 -37.95 -25.44
C LEU A 652 -7.75 -39.45 -25.65
N ASN A 653 -7.72 -40.21 -24.55
CA ASN A 653 -7.40 -41.65 -24.54
C ASN A 653 -8.54 -42.51 -23.96
N LYS A 654 -8.43 -43.84 -24.15
CA LYS A 654 -9.24 -44.88 -23.48
C LYS A 654 -8.45 -45.45 -22.29
N SER A 655 -9.15 -45.89 -21.25
CA SER A 655 -8.57 -46.09 -19.91
C SER A 655 -8.77 -47.50 -19.34
N GLU A 656 -7.88 -47.90 -18.43
CA GLU A 656 -7.86 -49.12 -17.62
C GLU A 656 -7.52 -48.74 -16.16
N ALA A 657 -7.85 -49.57 -15.15
CA ALA A 657 -8.06 -49.10 -13.77
C ALA A 657 -7.32 -49.88 -12.66
N ASP A 658 -7.14 -49.19 -11.52
CA ASP A 658 -6.84 -49.63 -10.14
C ASP A 658 -5.77 -50.71 -9.85
N THR A 659 -4.83 -50.39 -8.94
CA THR A 659 -3.80 -51.32 -8.41
C THR A 659 -3.61 -51.20 -6.90
N GLU A 660 -3.36 -52.33 -6.24
CA GLU A 660 -3.07 -52.42 -4.80
C GLU A 660 -1.58 -52.15 -4.46
N ALA A 661 -1.28 -51.91 -3.18
CA ALA A 661 0.06 -51.59 -2.69
C ALA A 661 0.99 -52.84 -2.62
N PRO A 662 2.30 -52.71 -2.87
CA PRO A 662 3.25 -53.81 -2.73
C PRO A 662 3.32 -54.41 -1.30
N GLU A 663 3.50 -55.72 -1.23
CA GLU A 663 3.66 -56.48 0.03
C GLU A 663 4.92 -56.05 0.81
N ASN A 664 4.91 -56.22 2.14
CA ASN A 664 6.11 -56.02 2.98
C ASN A 664 6.90 -57.33 3.02
N LEU A 665 8.16 -57.29 2.56
CA LEU A 665 9.04 -58.45 2.50
C LEU A 665 9.85 -58.68 3.79
N ILE A 666 9.80 -57.76 4.77
CA ILE A 666 10.47 -57.91 6.07
C ILE A 666 9.62 -58.79 6.99
N THR A 667 10.15 -59.96 7.34
CA THR A 667 9.51 -60.94 8.23
C THR A 667 10.19 -61.00 9.60
N ARG A 668 9.63 -61.77 10.55
CA ARG A 668 10.27 -62.00 11.86
C ARG A 668 11.55 -62.85 11.79
N ASP A 669 11.71 -63.62 10.71
CA ASP A 669 12.87 -64.49 10.49
C ASP A 669 13.96 -63.82 9.61
N THR A 670 13.75 -62.56 9.21
CA THR A 670 14.67 -61.78 8.37
C THR A 670 15.94 -61.42 9.13
N ASN A 671 17.10 -61.90 8.66
CA ASN A 671 18.41 -61.72 9.28
C ASN A 671 19.36 -60.74 8.55
N LYS A 672 18.97 -60.27 7.36
CA LYS A 672 19.49 -59.06 6.70
C LYS A 672 18.35 -58.42 5.89
N ILE A 673 18.29 -57.09 5.87
CA ILE A 673 17.44 -56.31 4.95
C ILE A 673 18.29 -55.88 3.75
N THR A 674 17.73 -55.93 2.54
CA THR A 674 18.37 -55.44 1.30
C THR A 674 17.42 -54.49 0.56
N PRO A 675 17.90 -53.62 -0.35
CA PRO A 675 17.06 -52.63 -1.04
C PRO A 675 15.87 -53.22 -1.78
N GLU A 676 15.99 -54.43 -2.34
CA GLU A 676 14.92 -55.12 -3.06
C GLU A 676 13.74 -55.51 -2.16
N MET A 677 13.93 -55.51 -0.83
CA MET A 677 12.87 -55.74 0.15
C MET A 677 12.00 -54.50 0.41
N LEU A 678 12.43 -53.32 -0.05
CA LEU A 678 11.93 -52.01 0.36
C LEU A 678 11.33 -51.18 -0.80
N PRO A 679 10.35 -51.69 -1.58
CA PRO A 679 9.88 -51.06 -2.82
C PRO A 679 9.23 -49.66 -2.66
N LEU A 680 9.05 -49.20 -1.42
CA LEU A 680 8.46 -47.89 -1.09
C LEU A 680 9.50 -46.82 -0.73
N ILE A 681 10.80 -47.11 -0.78
CA ILE A 681 11.90 -46.12 -0.64
C ILE A 681 12.97 -46.39 -1.72
N ASP A 682 13.74 -45.36 -2.09
CA ASP A 682 14.97 -45.55 -2.86
C ASP A 682 16.13 -45.31 -1.89
N ILE A 683 16.90 -46.36 -1.61
CA ILE A 683 17.86 -46.42 -0.50
C ILE A 683 18.97 -47.43 -0.80
N ASN A 684 20.20 -47.11 -0.41
CA ASN A 684 21.36 -47.96 -0.63
C ASN A 684 21.61 -48.91 0.58
N GLN A 685 22.52 -49.87 0.44
CA GLN A 685 22.78 -50.85 1.52
C GLN A 685 23.50 -50.25 2.73
N ASP A 686 24.36 -49.24 2.55
CA ASP A 686 25.10 -48.61 3.64
C ASP A 686 24.14 -47.78 4.52
N ASP A 687 23.14 -47.12 3.90
CA ASP A 687 22.02 -46.48 4.60
C ASP A 687 21.18 -47.49 5.40
N ILE A 688 20.85 -48.65 4.81
CA ILE A 688 20.09 -49.71 5.50
C ILE A 688 20.88 -50.25 6.70
N ASP A 689 22.17 -50.53 6.51
CA ASP A 689 23.03 -51.06 7.57
C ASP A 689 23.21 -50.00 8.69
N SER A 690 23.26 -48.70 8.34
CA SER A 690 23.21 -47.57 9.30
C SER A 690 21.89 -47.50 10.09
N ILE A 691 20.73 -47.64 9.43
CA ILE A 691 19.42 -47.72 10.11
C ILE A 691 19.38 -48.91 11.08
N VAL A 692 19.93 -50.06 10.69
CA VAL A 692 19.99 -51.26 11.54
C VAL A 692 20.86 -51.03 12.79
N ASP A 693 22.01 -50.36 12.66
CA ASP A 693 22.91 -50.07 13.78
C ASP A 693 22.37 -49.01 14.75
N HIS A 694 21.58 -48.03 14.27
CA HIS A 694 20.96 -46.99 15.11
C HIS A 694 19.61 -47.39 15.72
N THR A 695 19.00 -48.51 15.29
CA THR A 695 17.71 -48.97 15.82
C THR A 695 17.87 -49.77 17.12
N GLU A 696 17.11 -49.44 18.19
CA GLU A 696 17.09 -50.27 19.41
C GLU A 696 16.55 -51.69 19.11
N GLY A 697 17.36 -52.71 19.43
CA GLY A 697 17.09 -54.11 19.07
C GLY A 697 17.45 -54.47 17.62
N GLY A 698 17.97 -53.51 16.85
CA GLY A 698 18.39 -53.66 15.45
C GLY A 698 17.32 -54.27 14.56
N ILE A 699 17.76 -55.09 13.59
CA ILE A 699 16.90 -55.78 12.62
C ILE A 699 15.76 -56.60 13.25
N SER A 700 15.94 -57.12 14.47
CA SER A 700 14.90 -57.87 15.17
C SER A 700 13.69 -57.00 15.54
N ASN A 701 13.90 -55.69 15.70
CA ASN A 701 12.84 -54.72 15.97
C ASN A 701 12.31 -54.02 14.69
N ILE A 702 13.04 -53.98 13.57
CA ILE A 702 12.57 -53.30 12.35
C ILE A 702 11.44 -54.10 11.67
N GLN A 703 10.22 -53.57 11.70
CA GLN A 703 9.02 -54.12 11.04
C GLN A 703 8.97 -53.77 9.55
N ASP A 704 9.31 -52.53 9.20
CA ASP A 704 9.15 -51.97 7.85
C ASP A 704 10.07 -50.74 7.67
N ILE A 705 10.47 -50.44 6.44
CA ILE A 705 11.20 -49.21 6.09
C ILE A 705 10.61 -48.66 4.78
N TYR A 706 10.18 -47.39 4.78
CA TYR A 706 9.65 -46.72 3.59
C TYR A 706 9.91 -45.21 3.61
N ALA A 707 9.74 -44.55 2.46
CA ALA A 707 9.99 -43.12 2.32
C ALA A 707 9.01 -42.28 3.15
N LEU A 708 9.37 -41.03 3.42
CA LEU A 708 8.42 -40.03 3.90
C LEU A 708 7.38 -39.71 2.82
N SER A 709 6.24 -39.18 3.24
CA SER A 709 5.33 -38.47 2.33
C SER A 709 5.76 -37.01 2.19
N PRO A 710 5.44 -36.31 1.07
CA PRO A 710 5.85 -34.91 0.86
C PRO A 710 5.43 -33.93 1.97
N LEU A 711 4.36 -34.24 2.72
CA LEU A 711 3.97 -33.48 3.91
C LEU A 711 4.96 -33.71 5.08
N GLN A 712 5.37 -34.96 5.31
CA GLN A 712 6.36 -35.30 6.32
C GLN A 712 7.75 -34.75 5.96
N ASP A 713 8.12 -34.73 4.67
CA ASP A 713 9.35 -34.08 4.20
C ASP A 713 9.36 -32.58 4.52
N GLY A 714 8.23 -31.88 4.27
CA GLY A 714 8.07 -30.47 4.63
C GLY A 714 8.15 -30.22 6.15
N ILE A 715 7.51 -31.08 6.95
CA ILE A 715 7.59 -31.03 8.41
C ILE A 715 9.04 -31.25 8.90
N LEU A 716 9.73 -32.26 8.34
CA LEU A 716 11.13 -32.57 8.67
C LEU A 716 12.07 -31.42 8.28
N PHE A 717 11.88 -30.82 7.10
CA PHE A 717 12.63 -29.63 6.68
C PHE A 717 12.52 -28.48 7.69
N HIS A 718 11.31 -28.19 8.19
CA HIS A 718 11.12 -27.18 9.22
C HIS A 718 11.72 -27.57 10.58
N HIS A 719 11.63 -28.84 10.99
CA HIS A 719 12.31 -29.35 12.18
C HIS A 719 13.83 -29.18 12.08
N VAL A 720 14.44 -29.43 10.91
CA VAL A 720 15.88 -29.27 10.68
C VAL A 720 16.30 -27.79 10.56
N MET A 721 15.43 -26.92 10.04
CA MET A 721 15.72 -25.49 9.88
C MET A 721 15.58 -24.66 11.17
N ALA A 722 14.71 -25.05 12.11
CA ALA A 722 14.54 -24.32 13.36
C ALA A 722 15.74 -24.54 14.30
N THR A 723 16.38 -23.46 14.76
CA THR A 723 17.57 -23.49 15.61
C THR A 723 17.26 -23.54 17.12
N ARG A 724 16.00 -23.34 17.49
CA ARG A 724 15.45 -23.31 18.85
C ARG A 724 13.98 -23.74 18.77
N GLY A 725 13.52 -24.56 19.72
CA GLY A 725 12.16 -25.11 19.67
C GLY A 725 11.88 -25.98 18.45
N ASP A 726 10.63 -26.41 18.30
CA ASP A 726 10.14 -27.21 17.18
C ASP A 726 8.73 -26.73 16.77
N PRO A 727 8.57 -26.13 15.57
CA PRO A 727 7.28 -25.60 15.12
C PRO A 727 6.20 -26.66 14.86
N TYR A 728 6.55 -27.96 14.92
CA TYR A 728 5.63 -29.08 14.75
C TYR A 728 5.53 -29.97 16.00
N LEU A 729 6.02 -29.51 17.16
CA LEU A 729 5.80 -30.19 18.44
C LEU A 729 4.50 -29.71 19.10
N ILE A 730 3.53 -30.61 19.25
CA ILE A 730 2.23 -30.36 19.87
C ILE A 730 2.32 -30.71 21.36
N ALA A 731 2.02 -29.75 22.24
CA ALA A 731 1.95 -29.95 23.69
C ALA A 731 0.50 -29.95 24.18
N ILE A 732 0.01 -31.10 24.63
CA ILE A 732 -1.35 -31.31 25.16
C ILE A 732 -1.28 -31.44 26.69
N ARG A 733 -1.96 -30.55 27.40
CA ARG A 733 -1.97 -30.55 28.88
C ARG A 733 -3.14 -31.35 29.45
N MET A 734 -2.85 -32.20 30.44
CA MET A 734 -3.83 -33.00 31.17
C MET A 734 -3.57 -32.96 32.68
N SER A 735 -4.57 -33.36 33.47
CA SER A 735 -4.46 -33.52 34.92
C SER A 735 -5.24 -34.75 35.39
N PHE A 736 -4.62 -35.57 36.24
CA PHE A 736 -5.19 -36.82 36.76
C PHE A 736 -5.31 -36.76 38.29
N GLU A 737 -6.41 -37.27 38.85
CA GLU A 737 -6.69 -37.22 40.30
C GLU A 737 -5.71 -38.06 41.14
N SER A 738 -5.15 -39.14 40.56
CA SER A 738 -4.13 -39.97 41.22
C SER A 738 -3.20 -40.67 40.22
N LYS A 739 -2.06 -41.13 40.73
CA LYS A 739 -1.07 -41.93 39.98
C LYS A 739 -1.70 -43.20 39.40
N ASP A 740 -2.56 -43.90 40.14
CA ASP A 740 -3.23 -45.14 39.67
C ASP A 740 -4.10 -44.91 38.41
N ILE A 741 -4.69 -43.72 38.26
CA ILE A 741 -5.51 -43.38 37.08
C ILE A 741 -4.61 -42.99 35.90
N LEU A 742 -3.54 -42.24 36.17
CA LEU A 742 -2.52 -41.90 35.19
C LEU A 742 -1.83 -43.15 34.61
N ASP A 743 -1.39 -44.08 35.46
CA ASP A 743 -0.70 -45.29 35.02
C ASP A 743 -1.62 -46.20 34.20
N ARG A 744 -2.92 -46.29 34.54
CA ARG A 744 -3.94 -46.97 33.72
C ARG A 744 -4.19 -46.28 32.38
N TYR A 745 -4.10 -44.95 32.30
CA TYR A 745 -4.16 -44.21 31.04
C TYR A 745 -2.93 -44.50 30.17
N LEU A 746 -1.72 -44.44 30.74
CA LEU A 746 -0.46 -44.73 30.04
C LEU A 746 -0.40 -46.18 29.54
N GLU A 747 -0.91 -47.14 30.31
CA GLU A 747 -1.12 -48.52 29.85
C GLU A 747 -2.04 -48.62 28.62
N ALA A 748 -3.10 -47.79 28.57
CA ALA A 748 -4.01 -47.76 27.42
C ALA A 748 -3.35 -47.09 26.21
N VAL A 749 -2.60 -46.01 26.40
CA VAL A 749 -1.79 -45.37 25.35
C VAL A 749 -0.78 -46.36 24.76
N GLN A 750 -0.03 -47.10 25.59
CA GLN A 750 0.91 -48.13 25.12
C GLN A 750 0.22 -49.23 24.29
N LYS A 751 -1.02 -49.61 24.64
CA LYS A 751 -1.82 -50.57 23.85
C LYS A 751 -2.22 -50.00 22.48
N VAL A 752 -2.44 -48.69 22.36
CA VAL A 752 -2.68 -47.99 21.07
C VAL A 752 -1.38 -47.83 20.27
N VAL A 753 -0.26 -47.47 20.90
CA VAL A 753 1.07 -47.44 20.25
C VAL A 753 1.42 -48.80 19.67
N ASN A 754 1.22 -49.88 20.44
CA ASN A 754 1.43 -51.25 19.95
C ASN A 754 0.55 -51.63 18.75
N ARG A 755 -0.62 -50.97 18.60
CA ARG A 755 -1.57 -51.25 17.53
C ARG A 755 -1.23 -50.54 16.21
N HIS A 756 -0.86 -49.27 16.24
CA HIS A 756 -0.68 -48.47 15.02
C HIS A 756 0.81 -48.28 14.67
N ASP A 757 1.19 -48.70 13.47
CA ASP A 757 2.58 -48.63 12.98
C ASP A 757 3.18 -47.22 13.04
N ILE A 758 2.39 -46.20 12.69
CA ILE A 758 2.84 -44.80 12.66
C ILE A 758 3.25 -44.29 14.06
N LEU A 759 2.64 -44.80 15.14
CA LEU A 759 2.99 -44.44 16.51
C LEU A 759 4.28 -45.13 17.00
N ARG A 760 4.72 -46.20 16.31
CA ARG A 760 6.01 -46.89 16.50
C ARG A 760 7.03 -46.52 15.42
N THR A 761 6.77 -45.50 14.63
CA THR A 761 7.66 -45.08 13.54
C THR A 761 8.65 -44.03 14.04
N ALA A 762 9.94 -44.31 13.82
CA ALA A 762 11.01 -43.33 13.90
C ALA A 762 11.24 -42.69 12.52
N VAL A 763 11.76 -41.47 12.50
CA VAL A 763 12.19 -40.79 11.28
C VAL A 763 13.71 -40.66 11.33
N MET A 764 14.40 -41.26 10.36
CA MET A 764 15.85 -41.19 10.25
C MET A 764 16.24 -40.46 8.96
N TRP A 765 17.20 -39.54 9.05
CA TRP A 765 17.69 -38.74 7.92
C TRP A 765 19.17 -38.36 8.05
N GLU A 766 19.71 -38.35 9.28
CA GLU A 766 21.11 -37.99 9.51
C GLU A 766 22.07 -38.97 8.83
N ASN A 767 22.87 -38.46 7.89
CA ASN A 767 23.84 -39.22 7.09
C ASN A 767 23.24 -40.32 6.20
N LEU A 768 21.94 -40.28 5.91
CA LEU A 768 21.28 -41.14 4.91
C LEU A 768 21.14 -40.41 3.56
N SER A 769 21.09 -41.15 2.45
CA SER A 769 20.83 -40.60 1.12
C SER A 769 19.37 -40.22 0.89
N THR A 770 18.44 -40.90 1.57
CA THR A 770 17.00 -40.62 1.53
C THR A 770 16.42 -40.68 2.95
N PRO A 771 15.64 -39.69 3.41
CA PRO A 771 14.90 -39.76 4.68
C PRO A 771 13.95 -40.96 4.73
N ALA A 772 13.98 -41.70 5.84
CA ALA A 772 13.28 -42.97 6.02
C ALA A 772 12.36 -42.96 7.24
N GLN A 773 11.13 -43.46 7.06
CA GLN A 773 10.27 -43.93 8.14
C GLN A 773 10.68 -45.35 8.49
N VAL A 774 11.08 -45.58 9.74
CA VAL A 774 11.53 -46.86 10.29
C VAL A 774 10.51 -47.34 11.30
N VAL A 775 9.70 -48.35 10.93
CA VAL A 775 8.62 -48.86 11.78
C VAL A 775 9.19 -49.88 12.75
N LEU A 776 9.11 -49.63 14.06
CA LEU A 776 9.53 -50.59 15.09
C LEU A 776 8.40 -51.55 15.45
N ARG A 777 8.69 -52.85 15.60
CA ARG A 777 7.75 -53.86 16.11
C ARG A 777 7.34 -53.55 17.54
N HIS A 778 8.29 -53.08 18.34
CA HIS A 778 8.12 -52.73 19.75
C HIS A 778 8.79 -51.37 20.01
N ALA A 779 8.02 -50.42 20.54
CA ALA A 779 8.52 -49.14 21.04
C ALA A 779 7.84 -48.86 22.38
N THR A 780 8.63 -48.50 23.40
CA THR A 780 8.15 -48.30 24.77
C THR A 780 7.78 -46.83 24.98
N LEU A 781 6.61 -46.57 25.59
CA LEU A 781 6.12 -45.22 25.82
C LEU A 781 7.09 -44.43 26.71
N SER A 782 7.57 -43.29 26.21
CA SER A 782 8.47 -42.43 26.97
C SER A 782 7.67 -41.67 28.04
N VAL A 783 7.91 -42.00 29.31
CA VAL A 783 7.27 -41.35 30.47
C VAL A 783 8.36 -40.85 31.41
N THR A 784 8.43 -39.53 31.59
CA THR A 784 9.41 -38.84 32.44
C THR A 784 8.70 -38.24 33.65
N GLU A 785 9.10 -38.63 34.85
CA GLU A 785 8.58 -38.09 36.11
C GLU A 785 9.54 -37.05 36.69
N LEU A 786 9.06 -35.84 36.94
CA LEU A 786 9.85 -34.70 37.43
C LEU A 786 9.48 -34.33 38.86
N SER A 787 10.47 -34.36 39.74
CA SER A 787 10.38 -33.80 41.10
C SER A 787 10.59 -32.29 41.07
N LEU A 788 9.52 -31.54 40.79
CA LEU A 788 9.52 -30.08 40.75
C LEU A 788 9.25 -29.47 42.14
N SER A 789 9.65 -28.20 42.33
CA SER A 789 9.71 -27.53 43.64
C SER A 789 8.79 -26.32 43.70
N LEU A 790 7.88 -26.27 44.67
CA LEU A 790 6.94 -25.15 44.87
C LEU A 790 7.64 -23.81 45.22
N VAL A 791 8.94 -23.81 45.52
CA VAL A 791 9.74 -22.59 45.73
C VAL A 791 9.96 -21.83 44.42
N ASP A 792 9.95 -22.55 43.30
CA ASP A 792 10.32 -22.05 41.96
C ASP A 792 9.09 -21.67 41.10
N GLY A 793 7.91 -21.62 41.74
CA GLY A 793 6.61 -21.29 41.15
C GLY A 793 5.60 -22.44 41.21
N PRO A 794 4.38 -22.29 40.66
CA PRO A 794 3.44 -23.40 40.50
C PRO A 794 4.04 -24.54 39.67
N ILE A 795 3.82 -25.79 40.09
CA ILE A 795 4.33 -26.99 39.38
C ILE A 795 3.85 -27.02 37.93
N GLU A 796 2.60 -26.63 37.73
CA GLU A 796 1.92 -26.50 36.44
C GLU A 796 2.63 -25.53 35.48
N GLU A 797 3.01 -24.34 35.95
CA GLU A 797 3.73 -23.32 35.17
C GLU A 797 5.18 -23.72 34.88
N GLN A 798 5.86 -24.35 35.85
CA GLN A 798 7.21 -24.89 35.65
C GLN A 798 7.21 -25.97 34.57
N LEU A 799 6.27 -26.91 34.64
CA LEU A 799 6.15 -28.00 33.67
C LEU A 799 5.86 -27.46 32.26
N MET A 800 4.96 -26.48 32.13
CA MET A 800 4.71 -25.80 30.85
C MET A 800 5.98 -25.11 30.31
N ARG A 801 6.73 -24.38 31.15
CA ARG A 801 7.98 -23.71 30.72
C ARG A 801 9.09 -24.69 30.31
N LEU A 802 9.14 -25.88 30.92
CA LEU A 802 10.10 -26.94 30.56
C LEU A 802 9.72 -27.71 29.29
N THR A 803 8.48 -27.54 28.80
CA THR A 803 7.90 -28.29 27.66
C THR A 803 7.37 -27.40 26.55
N ASP A 804 7.61 -26.09 26.64
CA ASP A 804 7.23 -25.08 25.64
C ASP A 804 7.80 -25.43 24.26
N PRO A 805 6.98 -25.65 23.22
CA PRO A 805 7.46 -25.94 21.86
C PRO A 805 8.39 -24.86 21.25
N GLN A 806 8.41 -23.63 21.77
CA GLN A 806 9.34 -22.59 21.33
C GLN A 806 10.79 -22.81 21.84
N GLU A 807 10.95 -23.66 22.86
CA GLU A 807 12.24 -23.97 23.49
C GLU A 807 12.60 -25.47 23.37
N HIS A 808 11.60 -26.33 23.51
CA HIS A 808 11.73 -27.79 23.64
C HIS A 808 11.77 -28.50 22.28
N ARG A 809 12.46 -29.64 22.23
CA ARG A 809 12.52 -30.54 21.07
C ARG A 809 12.41 -31.99 21.52
N ILE A 810 11.83 -32.84 20.68
CA ILE A 810 11.98 -34.29 20.81
C ILE A 810 12.84 -34.82 19.66
N ASP A 811 13.61 -35.87 19.95
CA ASP A 811 14.43 -36.57 18.95
C ASP A 811 13.53 -37.44 18.06
N LEU A 812 13.45 -37.12 16.77
CA LEU A 812 12.61 -37.82 15.79
C LEU A 812 13.16 -39.21 15.41
N THR A 813 14.43 -39.51 15.71
CA THR A 813 15.01 -40.85 15.49
C THR A 813 14.57 -41.88 16.54
N GLN A 814 13.98 -41.43 17.66
CA GLN A 814 13.66 -42.25 18.82
C GLN A 814 12.14 -42.37 19.03
N ALA A 815 11.55 -43.41 18.44
CA ALA A 815 10.14 -43.76 18.58
C ALA A 815 9.81 -44.33 19.98
N PRO A 816 8.59 -44.12 20.51
CA PRO A 816 7.47 -43.41 19.90
C PRO A 816 7.66 -41.88 19.96
N LEU A 817 7.18 -41.18 18.91
CA LEU A 817 7.18 -39.71 18.85
C LEU A 817 5.98 -39.09 19.60
N VAL A 818 5.50 -39.81 20.62
CA VAL A 818 4.55 -39.37 21.65
C VAL A 818 5.23 -39.61 23.01
N ARG A 819 5.41 -38.56 23.80
CA ARG A 819 6.14 -38.59 25.09
C ARG A 819 5.31 -37.93 26.19
N PHE A 820 5.46 -38.39 27.42
CA PHE A 820 4.70 -37.90 28.57
C PHE A 820 5.66 -37.36 29.62
N ILE A 821 5.49 -36.11 30.02
CA ILE A 821 6.27 -35.49 31.11
C ILE A 821 5.31 -35.13 32.23
N THR A 822 5.57 -35.64 33.43
CA THR A 822 4.60 -35.72 34.53
C THR A 822 5.20 -35.19 35.82
N ALA A 823 4.41 -34.47 36.61
CA ALA A 823 4.79 -33.98 37.94
C ALA A 823 3.60 -34.00 38.89
N GLN A 824 3.83 -34.31 40.16
CA GLN A 824 2.81 -34.22 41.19
C GLN A 824 2.71 -32.79 41.74
N ASP A 825 1.48 -32.29 41.87
CA ASP A 825 1.18 -30.96 42.43
C ASP A 825 0.94 -31.01 43.95
N SER A 826 0.91 -29.83 44.55
CA SER A 826 0.67 -29.52 45.96
C SER A 826 -0.61 -30.11 46.57
N ASP A 827 -1.66 -30.38 45.79
CA ASP A 827 -2.89 -31.02 46.23
C ASP A 827 -2.91 -32.55 46.03
N GLY A 828 -1.83 -33.11 45.46
CA GLY A 828 -1.67 -34.52 45.16
C GLY A 828 -2.07 -34.94 43.74
N ARG A 829 -2.70 -34.07 42.95
CA ARG A 829 -3.03 -34.35 41.54
C ARG A 829 -1.76 -34.44 40.69
N TRP A 830 -1.87 -35.11 39.55
CA TRP A 830 -0.76 -35.29 38.62
C TRP A 830 -0.97 -34.44 37.38
N ILE A 831 -0.09 -33.46 37.16
CA ILE A 831 -0.05 -32.66 35.93
C ILE A 831 0.77 -33.40 34.90
N VAL A 832 0.28 -33.44 33.68
CA VAL A 832 0.87 -34.18 32.57
C VAL A 832 0.89 -33.29 31.34
N VAL A 833 2.04 -33.24 30.66
CA VAL A 833 2.16 -32.74 29.29
C VAL A 833 2.44 -33.95 28.39
N GLU A 834 1.52 -34.20 27.47
CA GLU A 834 1.71 -35.10 26.33
C GLU A 834 2.34 -34.29 25.19
N LEU A 835 3.50 -34.73 24.72
CA LEU A 835 4.26 -34.15 23.64
C LEU A 835 4.19 -35.07 22.43
N MET A 836 3.46 -34.67 21.38
CA MET A 836 3.36 -35.41 20.10
C MET A 836 3.95 -34.59 18.97
N HIS A 837 4.81 -35.19 18.14
CA HIS A 837 5.30 -34.52 16.93
C HIS A 837 4.33 -34.71 15.76
N HIS A 838 4.04 -33.62 15.04
CA HIS A 838 3.03 -33.59 13.99
C HIS A 838 3.36 -34.52 12.78
N ILE A 839 4.62 -34.97 12.65
CA ILE A 839 5.07 -35.89 11.59
C ILE A 839 4.45 -37.30 11.66
N ILE A 840 3.88 -37.69 12.82
CA ILE A 840 3.18 -38.98 13.02
C ILE A 840 1.66 -38.86 13.24
N GLY A 841 1.12 -37.65 13.42
CA GLY A 841 -0.28 -37.47 13.74
C GLY A 841 -0.78 -36.04 13.74
N ASP A 842 -2.07 -35.88 13.48
CA ASP A 842 -2.83 -34.63 13.50
C ASP A 842 -3.98 -34.70 14.53
N ASN A 843 -4.91 -33.73 14.49
CA ASN A 843 -6.15 -33.78 15.29
C ASN A 843 -7.01 -35.02 14.99
N THR A 844 -6.97 -35.56 13.76
CA THR A 844 -7.68 -36.81 13.41
C THR A 844 -7.05 -38.00 14.13
N THR A 845 -5.72 -38.13 14.11
CA THR A 845 -4.97 -39.14 14.87
C THR A 845 -5.24 -39.01 16.38
N ALA A 846 -5.18 -37.80 16.94
CA ALA A 846 -5.46 -37.58 18.36
C ALA A 846 -6.90 -38.00 18.77
N ALA A 847 -7.90 -37.66 17.95
CA ALA A 847 -9.29 -38.07 18.16
C ALA A 847 -9.47 -39.59 18.08
N LEU A 848 -8.80 -40.25 17.12
CA LEU A 848 -8.81 -41.72 16.99
C LEU A 848 -8.14 -42.39 18.18
N MET A 849 -6.94 -41.94 18.58
CA MET A 849 -6.22 -42.43 19.77
C MET A 849 -7.08 -42.32 21.02
N MET A 850 -7.67 -41.16 21.29
CA MET A 850 -8.58 -40.95 22.42
C MET A 850 -9.79 -41.89 22.37
N SER A 851 -10.36 -42.14 21.19
CA SER A 851 -11.48 -43.08 21.03
C SER A 851 -11.09 -44.53 21.36
N GLU A 852 -9.91 -45.00 20.94
CA GLU A 852 -9.42 -46.34 21.25
C GLU A 852 -9.00 -46.47 22.73
N ILE A 853 -8.35 -45.45 23.31
CA ILE A 853 -8.04 -45.38 24.75
C ILE A 853 -9.32 -45.54 25.58
N GLN A 854 -10.42 -44.87 25.21
CA GLN A 854 -11.71 -44.99 25.88
C GLN A 854 -12.37 -46.38 25.73
N VAL A 855 -12.00 -47.18 24.73
CA VAL A 855 -12.46 -48.58 24.56
C VAL A 855 -11.54 -49.52 25.37
N LEU A 856 -10.24 -49.26 25.40
CA LEU A 856 -9.24 -50.03 26.14
C LEU A 856 -9.38 -49.86 27.66
N LEU A 857 -9.69 -48.65 28.15
CA LEU A 857 -9.99 -48.38 29.57
C LEU A 857 -11.28 -49.04 30.08
N LYS A 858 -12.10 -49.59 29.18
CA LYS A 858 -13.31 -50.38 29.47
C LYS A 858 -13.11 -51.88 29.25
N ASP A 859 -11.87 -52.32 29.01
CA ASP A 859 -11.49 -53.70 28.67
C ASP A 859 -12.16 -54.24 27.39
N GLN A 860 -12.57 -53.35 26.48
CA GLN A 860 -13.32 -53.69 25.26
C GLN A 860 -12.46 -53.73 23.98
N GLY A 861 -11.12 -53.66 24.09
CA GLY A 861 -10.19 -53.54 22.95
C GLY A 861 -10.32 -54.59 21.84
N GLN A 862 -10.86 -55.78 22.16
CA GLN A 862 -11.22 -56.83 21.20
C GLN A 862 -12.35 -56.46 20.21
N THR A 863 -12.98 -55.29 20.36
CA THR A 863 -14.00 -54.76 19.43
C THR A 863 -13.43 -53.82 18.37
N LEU A 864 -12.14 -53.46 18.46
CA LEU A 864 -11.51 -52.51 17.54
C LEU A 864 -11.17 -53.15 16.19
N PRO A 865 -11.55 -52.53 15.04
CA PRO A 865 -11.28 -53.07 13.70
C PRO A 865 -9.79 -52.97 13.35
N GLU A 866 -9.25 -53.93 12.58
CA GLU A 866 -7.81 -53.99 12.31
C GLU A 866 -7.25 -52.67 11.71
N PRO A 867 -6.11 -52.18 12.20
CA PRO A 867 -5.52 -50.93 11.76
C PRO A 867 -5.01 -51.06 10.32
N LYS A 868 -5.16 -50.01 9.52
CA LYS A 868 -4.60 -49.97 8.16
C LYS A 868 -3.14 -49.47 8.22
N PRO A 869 -2.16 -50.22 7.68
CA PRO A 869 -0.76 -49.79 7.64
C PRO A 869 -0.55 -48.48 6.86
N PHE A 870 0.28 -47.58 7.40
CA PHE A 870 0.56 -46.27 6.79
C PHE A 870 1.27 -46.38 5.43
N ARG A 871 2.02 -47.47 5.18
CA ARG A 871 2.64 -47.80 3.88
C ARG A 871 1.67 -47.74 2.69
N ASN A 872 0.38 -47.96 2.93
CA ASN A 872 -0.65 -47.90 1.88
C ASN A 872 -0.79 -46.47 1.32
N LEU A 873 -0.66 -45.44 2.17
CA LEU A 873 -0.63 -44.04 1.74
C LEU A 873 0.63 -43.74 0.94
N ILE A 874 1.80 -44.21 1.41
CA ILE A 874 3.09 -44.03 0.70
C ILE A 874 3.04 -44.68 -0.69
N SER A 875 2.43 -45.85 -0.82
CA SER A 875 2.22 -46.50 -2.12
C SER A 875 1.27 -45.72 -3.04
N GLN A 876 0.21 -45.11 -2.50
CA GLN A 876 -0.71 -44.25 -3.28
C GLN A 876 -0.01 -42.96 -3.74
N VAL A 877 0.80 -42.34 -2.87
CA VAL A 877 1.60 -41.16 -3.22
C VAL A 877 2.63 -41.50 -4.30
N LYS A 878 3.35 -42.62 -4.20
CA LYS A 878 4.34 -43.06 -5.21
C LYS A 878 3.73 -43.54 -6.54
N SER A 879 2.45 -43.93 -6.56
CA SER A 879 1.71 -44.24 -7.79
C SER A 879 0.95 -43.04 -8.37
N GLY A 880 0.96 -41.90 -7.66
CA GLY A 880 0.50 -40.63 -8.19
C GLY A 880 1.42 -40.07 -9.27
N PRO A 881 1.02 -38.97 -9.94
CA PRO A 881 1.89 -38.29 -10.89
C PRO A 881 3.10 -37.67 -10.17
N GLY A 882 4.28 -37.73 -10.80
CA GLY A 882 5.54 -37.27 -10.20
C GLY A 882 5.59 -35.78 -9.85
N VAL A 883 6.57 -35.38 -9.04
CA VAL A 883 6.72 -34.03 -8.47
C VAL A 883 6.62 -32.93 -9.52
N GLU A 884 7.27 -33.11 -10.68
CA GLU A 884 7.20 -32.21 -11.86
C GLU A 884 5.77 -31.83 -12.27
N VAL A 885 4.82 -32.77 -12.11
CA VAL A 885 3.41 -32.57 -12.46
C VAL A 885 2.74 -31.59 -11.50
N HIS A 886 3.09 -31.68 -10.21
CA HIS A 886 2.60 -30.79 -9.16
C HIS A 886 3.28 -29.42 -9.22
N GLU A 887 4.60 -29.36 -9.44
CA GLU A 887 5.35 -28.10 -9.60
C GLU A 887 4.79 -27.26 -10.76
N GLN A 888 4.65 -27.86 -11.95
CA GLN A 888 4.05 -27.19 -13.11
C GLN A 888 2.60 -26.74 -12.83
N PHE A 889 1.82 -27.51 -12.06
CA PHE A 889 0.46 -27.12 -11.70
C PHE A 889 0.45 -25.90 -10.75
N PHE A 890 1.21 -25.93 -9.67
CA PHE A 890 1.24 -24.83 -8.69
C PHE A 890 1.91 -23.57 -9.25
N THR A 891 2.98 -23.71 -10.04
CA THR A 891 3.62 -22.60 -10.77
C THR A 891 2.62 -21.88 -11.66
N LYS A 892 1.72 -22.63 -12.31
CA LYS A 892 0.67 -22.10 -13.19
C LYS A 892 -0.54 -21.55 -12.42
N MET A 893 -0.96 -22.23 -11.35
CA MET A 893 -2.08 -21.79 -10.50
C MET A 893 -1.78 -20.48 -9.76
N LEU A 894 -0.52 -20.25 -9.41
CA LEU A 894 -0.05 -19.06 -8.68
C LEU A 894 0.54 -17.99 -9.62
N ALA A 895 0.50 -18.19 -10.95
CA ALA A 895 1.14 -17.32 -11.93
C ALA A 895 0.58 -15.88 -11.98
N GLU A 896 -0.70 -15.70 -11.65
CA GLU A 896 -1.37 -14.38 -11.56
C GLU A 896 -1.29 -13.77 -10.14
N ILE A 897 -0.50 -14.36 -9.23
CA ILE A 897 -0.32 -13.88 -7.85
C ILE A 897 1.03 -13.17 -7.72
N ASP A 898 1.18 -12.06 -8.44
CA ASP A 898 2.38 -11.22 -8.51
C ASP A 898 2.88 -10.76 -7.13
N THR A 899 1.95 -10.57 -6.17
CA THR A 899 2.21 -9.96 -4.87
C THR A 899 1.29 -10.55 -3.79
N PRO A 900 1.80 -10.91 -2.60
CA PRO A 900 0.97 -11.34 -1.47
C PRO A 900 0.09 -10.19 -0.95
N ALA A 901 -1.10 -10.52 -0.44
CA ALA A 901 -1.97 -9.58 0.25
C ALA A 901 -1.44 -9.34 1.69
N LEU A 902 -0.62 -8.29 1.86
CA LEU A 902 0.02 -7.96 3.13
C LEU A 902 -0.92 -7.12 4.02
N PRO A 903 -1.43 -7.64 5.15
CA PRO A 903 -2.22 -6.84 6.09
C PRO A 903 -1.35 -5.71 6.64
N TYR A 904 -1.83 -4.47 6.53
CA TYR A 904 -1.10 -3.24 6.92
C TYR A 904 0.28 -3.04 6.26
N GLY A 905 0.61 -3.82 5.21
CA GLY A 905 1.88 -3.76 4.50
C GLY A 905 3.04 -4.55 5.12
N PHE A 906 2.83 -5.32 6.19
CA PHE A 906 3.91 -6.08 6.83
C PHE A 906 4.39 -7.25 5.96
N SER A 907 5.62 -7.18 5.46
CA SER A 907 6.27 -8.21 4.63
C SER A 907 7.37 -9.01 5.33
N GLU A 908 7.72 -8.65 6.56
CA GLU A 908 8.96 -9.09 7.21
C GLU A 908 8.93 -10.58 7.56
N LYS A 909 10.02 -11.28 7.23
CA LYS A 909 10.20 -12.70 7.47
C LYS A 909 11.21 -12.89 8.60
N HIS A 910 10.83 -13.68 9.60
CA HIS A 910 11.68 -14.14 10.71
C HIS A 910 12.08 -13.08 11.76
N HIS A 911 11.09 -12.42 12.36
CA HIS A 911 11.20 -12.11 13.80
C HIS A 911 10.94 -13.40 14.61
N ASP A 912 11.46 -13.47 15.83
CA ASP A 912 11.31 -14.58 16.78
C ASP A 912 9.93 -14.65 17.48
N GLY A 913 8.95 -13.90 16.97
CA GLY A 913 7.62 -13.77 17.55
C GLY A 913 7.50 -12.73 18.66
N SER A 914 8.60 -12.15 19.16
CA SER A 914 8.57 -11.20 20.29
C SER A 914 7.71 -9.95 20.09
N ASP A 915 7.58 -9.48 18.85
CA ASP A 915 6.73 -8.34 18.47
C ASP A 915 5.24 -8.69 18.27
N VAL A 916 4.85 -9.96 18.39
CA VAL A 916 3.46 -10.42 18.19
C VAL A 916 2.66 -10.29 19.48
N THR A 917 1.50 -9.64 19.38
CA THR A 917 0.49 -9.61 20.44
C THR A 917 -0.65 -10.55 20.13
N GLU A 918 -1.14 -11.26 21.14
CA GLU A 918 -2.39 -12.01 21.08
C GLU A 918 -3.53 -11.23 21.76
N SER A 919 -4.76 -11.39 21.25
CA SER A 919 -5.98 -10.97 21.94
C SER A 919 -7.13 -11.93 21.63
N ASN A 920 -7.89 -12.27 22.68
CA ASN A 920 -9.00 -13.20 22.63
C ASN A 920 -10.29 -12.49 23.04
N LEU A 921 -11.32 -12.53 22.17
CA LEU A 921 -12.60 -11.85 22.35
C LEU A 921 -13.74 -12.85 22.17
N THR A 922 -14.58 -13.04 23.20
CA THR A 922 -15.80 -13.85 23.10
C THR A 922 -16.93 -13.00 22.53
N LEU A 923 -17.59 -13.45 21.45
CA LEU A 923 -18.70 -12.73 20.85
C LEU A 923 -19.91 -12.65 21.82
N PRO A 924 -20.63 -11.52 21.88
CA PRO A 924 -21.87 -11.40 22.64
C PRO A 924 -22.86 -12.51 22.26
N GLN A 925 -23.48 -13.14 23.27
CA GLN A 925 -24.37 -14.29 23.04
C GLN A 925 -25.48 -13.99 22.02
N SER A 926 -26.05 -12.78 22.07
CA SER A 926 -27.09 -12.32 21.13
C SER A 926 -26.61 -12.23 19.67
N LEU A 927 -25.33 -11.91 19.42
CA LEU A 927 -24.74 -11.92 18.09
C LEU A 927 -24.51 -13.36 17.62
N ASN A 928 -23.90 -14.20 18.45
CA ASN A 928 -23.68 -15.62 18.19
C ASN A 928 -25.00 -16.39 17.90
N ASP A 929 -26.05 -16.17 18.70
CA ASP A 929 -27.36 -16.80 18.50
C ASP A 929 -27.99 -16.40 17.16
N ARG A 930 -27.85 -15.12 16.76
CA ARG A 930 -28.34 -14.63 15.45
C ARG A 930 -27.48 -15.16 14.28
N LEU A 931 -26.15 -15.20 14.41
CA LEU A 931 -25.23 -15.80 13.42
C LEU A 931 -25.60 -17.25 13.12
N ARG A 932 -25.68 -18.09 14.18
CA ARG A 932 -26.08 -19.50 14.05
C ARG A 932 -27.54 -19.64 13.57
N GLY A 933 -28.41 -18.69 13.93
CA GLY A 933 -29.78 -18.61 13.44
C GLY A 933 -29.90 -18.29 11.94
N HIS A 934 -28.99 -17.52 11.37
CA HIS A 934 -28.91 -17.28 9.91
C HIS A 934 -28.30 -18.46 9.17
N ALA A 935 -27.15 -18.98 9.61
CA ALA A 935 -26.54 -20.16 8.99
C ALA A 935 -27.53 -21.33 8.87
N ARG A 936 -28.18 -21.72 9.98
CA ARG A 936 -29.21 -22.78 10.01
C ARG A 936 -30.44 -22.53 9.11
N ARG A 937 -30.66 -21.29 8.64
CA ARG A 937 -31.75 -20.94 7.71
C ARG A 937 -31.31 -20.92 6.24
N MET A 938 -30.01 -20.76 5.95
CA MET A 938 -29.50 -20.53 4.60
C MET A 938 -28.75 -21.74 4.02
N GLY A 939 -28.18 -22.62 4.87
CA GLY A 939 -27.52 -23.87 4.49
C GLY A 939 -26.07 -23.95 4.95
#